data_AF-A0A2W7S5Z7-F1
#
_entry.id   AF-A0A2W7S5Z7-F1
#
_cell.length_a   1.000
_cell.length_b   1.000
_cell.length_c   1.000
_cell.angle_alpha   90.00
_cell.angle_beta   90.00
_cell.angle_gamma   90.00
#
_symmetry.space_group_name_H-M   'P 1'
#
loop_
_entity.id
_entity.type
_entity.pdbx_description
1 polymer ?
#
loop_
_entity_poly.entity_id
_entity_poly.type
_entity_poly.pdbx_seq_one_letter_code
_entity_poly.pdbx_strand_id
1 'polypeptide(L)'
;MKKTLLSLLLTFYALCSFAQVDLSYYLPAGYTYDEAIPTPKEVLGYEVGEWHLSHDQLVMYMKAVAAASDRVTFEETGRTYEKRPQVMLTITSPSNLAKIDQIKSDRKKLRDAGASVDISKMPIVMFMGYSVHGNEPSGANASLVAAYHFAAAKEIAGDLDNMVLLLDPAINPDGLNRFASWVNTHKSYNMNGDPNNAEFNEAWPRGRTNHYWFDLNRDWLPVQHPESRNRVRIFQEWLPNIHLDFHEMGTNSTFFFQPGVPDRNHPLTPVKNYELTKKIGTYHAKAFDKIGSTYYSEESFDDYYYGKGSTYPDVQGSIGILFEQASSRGHLQESVNGMLSFPFTIRNQFTANLSSFQAAKEMRQELNQFMKDFYTGIKKEVDSDVNKAYIFGSKEDDARSYHLADLILQHDIKVFSLNDDITVNGKEFQSKNSYIVPADQPQYRLIKAMFETRNTFKDSLFYDISAWTYPMAFNLDYVALNSQILNLASVNEITKNTIELAPGRVIGEAGAYQYAMEWTDYYAPKAAYKLMEADFQVRVSTGGFTTADGKEYGRGTLLISKGDSGLEDQAFFNKLSEIAKVSTVDIYGLATGNTGGFNLGSPSMEILEKPEIALLVEGGVDSYEAGEIWHLLDQRYEMAITLLPMDRISGSTLNRYNVILMPDGGYNSLGKSGAATLKSWISGGGTLLAKGGAIQFLNQNEIGNFKFREGAKSDSALQKSYGDYENERGARVTGGAIFNAKLDLTHPIGYGYINSEIHTFRNDNLFMEPSNNPYANPLVYTDKPLASGYFHPSNLSGIQNGSVIQIAGVGAGRVVAFADNMNFRAFWFGTNKLYMNAIFFGQVIQGGTAR
;
A
#
# COMPACT_ATOMS: atom_id res chain seq x y z
N MET A 1 50.39 -5.81 -45.00
CA MET A 1 48.98 -6.22 -44.84
C MET A 1 48.70 -6.96 -43.53
N LYS A 2 49.44 -8.02 -43.15
CA LYS A 2 49.16 -8.75 -41.88
C LYS A 2 49.35 -7.95 -40.59
N LYS A 3 50.34 -7.04 -40.51
CA LYS A 3 50.56 -6.18 -39.34
C LYS A 3 49.53 -5.06 -39.19
N THR A 4 48.99 -4.56 -40.30
CA THR A 4 47.94 -3.54 -40.34
C THR A 4 46.58 -4.12 -39.94
N LEU A 5 46.29 -5.37 -40.35
CA LEU A 5 45.07 -6.07 -39.95
C LEU A 5 45.06 -6.42 -38.46
N LEU A 6 46.21 -6.84 -37.90
CA LEU A 6 46.35 -7.14 -36.47
C LEU A 6 46.23 -5.88 -35.60
N SER A 7 46.75 -4.74 -36.08
CA SER A 7 46.59 -3.46 -35.39
C SER A 7 45.13 -2.99 -35.42
N LEU A 8 44.44 -3.11 -36.55
CA LEU A 8 42.99 -2.82 -36.66
C LEU A 8 42.16 -3.76 -35.77
N LEU A 9 42.50 -5.04 -35.67
CA LEU A 9 41.85 -6.00 -34.77
C LEU A 9 42.10 -5.70 -33.29
N LEU A 10 43.31 -5.25 -32.92
CA LEU A 10 43.62 -4.83 -31.55
C LEU A 10 42.96 -3.49 -31.18
N THR A 11 42.82 -2.56 -32.13
CA THR A 11 42.01 -1.35 -31.93
C THR A 11 40.52 -1.68 -31.82
N PHE A 12 40.02 -2.69 -32.56
CA PHE A 12 38.63 -3.15 -32.45
C PHE A 12 38.35 -3.89 -31.13
N TYR A 13 39.32 -4.67 -30.60
CA TYR A 13 39.18 -5.30 -29.28
C TYR A 13 39.32 -4.30 -28.13
N ALA A 14 40.12 -3.24 -28.28
CA ALA A 14 40.20 -2.15 -27.30
C ALA A 14 38.91 -1.30 -27.25
N LEU A 15 38.09 -1.32 -28.31
CA LEU A 15 36.78 -0.66 -28.36
C LEU A 15 35.64 -1.47 -27.70
N CYS A 16 35.92 -2.69 -27.22
CA CYS A 16 34.97 -3.50 -26.46
C CYS A 16 35.20 -3.43 -24.93
N SER A 17 35.91 -2.42 -24.44
CA SER A 17 35.88 -2.08 -23.01
C SER A 17 34.69 -1.15 -22.77
N PHE A 18 33.77 -1.53 -21.88
CA PHE A 18 32.71 -0.65 -21.38
C PHE A 18 33.35 0.48 -20.57
N ALA A 19 33.86 1.50 -21.26
CA ALA A 19 34.43 2.68 -20.62
C ALA A 19 33.33 3.51 -19.95
N GLN A 20 33.67 4.14 -18.84
CA GLN A 20 32.81 5.12 -18.20
C GLN A 20 32.46 6.23 -19.20
N VAL A 21 31.17 6.52 -19.33
CA VAL A 21 30.69 7.61 -20.19
C VAL A 21 30.68 8.94 -19.41
N ASP A 22 30.88 10.04 -20.13
CA ASP A 22 30.69 11.39 -19.58
C ASP A 22 29.25 11.89 -19.79
N LEU A 23 28.94 13.05 -19.19
CA LEU A 23 27.61 13.65 -19.26
C LEU A 23 27.09 13.87 -20.70
N SER A 24 27.97 14.09 -21.68
CA SER A 24 27.57 14.33 -23.08
C SER A 24 26.90 13.12 -23.75
N TYR A 25 27.12 11.91 -23.22
CA TYR A 25 26.44 10.70 -23.68
C TYR A 25 24.91 10.77 -23.51
N TYR A 26 24.44 11.48 -22.49
CA TYR A 26 23.03 11.61 -22.16
C TYR A 26 22.38 12.81 -22.83
N LEU A 27 23.12 13.92 -22.95
CA LEU A 27 22.57 15.21 -23.34
C LEU A 27 22.24 15.27 -24.84
N PRO A 28 21.10 15.87 -25.22
CA PRO A 28 20.73 15.99 -26.63
C PRO A 28 21.71 16.88 -27.40
N ALA A 29 22.06 16.46 -28.61
CA ALA A 29 22.88 17.24 -29.52
C ALA A 29 22.22 18.57 -29.92
N GLY A 30 23.02 19.63 -30.10
CA GLY A 30 22.55 20.95 -30.51
C GLY A 30 22.08 21.86 -29.38
N TYR A 31 22.22 21.43 -28.12
CA TYR A 31 21.94 22.24 -26.94
C TYR A 31 23.20 22.85 -26.36
N THR A 32 23.08 24.06 -25.83
CA THR A 32 24.13 24.76 -25.09
C THR A 32 23.69 24.96 -23.65
N TYR A 33 24.63 24.79 -22.73
CA TYR A 33 24.34 24.81 -21.29
C TYR A 33 24.97 26.06 -20.64
N ASP A 34 24.33 26.55 -19.59
CA ASP A 34 24.90 27.57 -18.72
C ASP A 34 25.95 26.94 -17.80
N GLU A 35 27.21 27.33 -17.99
CA GLU A 35 28.37 26.84 -17.23
C GLU A 35 28.33 27.26 -15.75
N ALA A 36 27.47 28.21 -15.37
CA ALA A 36 27.25 28.55 -13.96
C ALA A 36 26.49 27.47 -13.19
N ILE A 37 25.74 26.60 -13.89
CA ILE A 37 25.00 25.52 -13.26
C ILE A 37 25.93 24.31 -13.11
N PRO A 38 26.15 23.82 -11.87
CA PRO A 38 27.10 22.74 -11.65
C PRO A 38 26.58 21.43 -12.27
N THR A 39 27.47 20.70 -12.91
CA THR A 39 27.22 19.34 -13.41
C THR A 39 27.17 18.33 -12.26
N PRO A 40 26.57 17.14 -12.45
CA PRO A 40 26.59 16.09 -11.44
C PRO A 40 28.01 15.72 -10.98
N LYS A 41 28.97 15.65 -11.91
CA LYS A 41 30.36 15.30 -11.61
C LYS A 41 31.05 16.32 -10.70
N GLU A 42 30.80 17.61 -10.91
CA GLU A 42 31.41 18.67 -10.09
C GLU A 42 30.95 18.63 -8.64
N VAL A 43 29.73 18.13 -8.38
CA VAL A 43 29.17 18.00 -7.04
C VAL A 43 29.49 16.64 -6.41
N LEU A 44 29.34 15.56 -7.18
CA LEU A 44 29.43 14.18 -6.68
C LEU A 44 30.86 13.60 -6.74
N GLY A 45 31.72 14.15 -7.61
CA GLY A 45 33.09 13.70 -7.82
C GLY A 45 33.26 12.52 -8.79
N TYR A 46 32.16 12.03 -9.39
CA TYR A 46 32.15 10.91 -10.34
C TYR A 46 31.09 11.12 -11.43
N GLU A 47 31.21 10.40 -12.55
CA GLU A 47 30.28 10.54 -13.68
C GLU A 47 28.93 9.86 -13.41
N VAL A 48 27.85 10.37 -14.02
CA VAL A 48 26.53 9.72 -13.91
C VAL A 48 26.62 8.28 -14.42
N GLY A 49 26.04 7.33 -13.67
CA GLY A 49 26.09 5.91 -13.99
C GLY A 49 27.40 5.21 -13.62
N GLU A 50 28.41 5.92 -13.10
CA GLU A 50 29.63 5.30 -12.56
C GLU A 50 29.37 4.59 -11.24
N TRP A 51 28.54 5.19 -10.38
CA TRP A 51 28.07 4.65 -9.10
C TRP A 51 26.55 4.84 -9.00
N HIS A 52 25.90 3.97 -8.24
CA HIS A 52 24.49 4.18 -7.88
C HIS A 52 24.42 5.27 -6.83
N LEU A 53 23.72 6.35 -7.15
CA LEU A 53 23.51 7.48 -6.25
C LEU A 53 22.81 7.06 -4.95
N SER A 54 23.37 7.43 -3.79
CA SER A 54 22.65 7.37 -2.51
C SER A 54 21.69 8.55 -2.35
N HIS A 55 20.68 8.43 -1.49
CA HIS A 55 19.66 9.48 -1.38
C HIS A 55 20.24 10.82 -0.86
N ASP A 56 21.25 10.78 0.00
CA ASP A 56 21.94 11.99 0.48
C ASP A 56 22.70 12.72 -0.64
N GLN A 57 23.38 11.98 -1.52
CA GLN A 57 24.03 12.54 -2.71
C GLN A 57 23.01 13.12 -3.69
N LEU A 58 21.86 12.44 -3.85
CA LEU A 58 20.75 12.92 -4.65
C LEU A 58 20.26 14.28 -4.14
N VAL A 59 19.93 14.39 -2.86
CA VAL A 59 19.47 15.65 -2.25
C VAL A 59 20.54 16.73 -2.31
N MET A 60 21.82 16.37 -2.11
CA MET A 60 22.95 17.29 -2.22
C MET A 60 23.00 17.92 -3.61
N TYR A 61 22.88 17.12 -4.66
CA TYR A 61 22.90 17.62 -6.03
C TYR A 61 21.68 18.48 -6.37
N MET A 62 20.48 18.06 -5.98
CA MET A 62 19.26 18.86 -6.22
C MET A 62 19.34 20.25 -5.58
N LYS A 63 19.92 20.36 -4.37
CA LYS A 63 20.18 21.65 -3.72
C LYS A 63 21.21 22.48 -4.46
N ALA A 64 22.28 21.87 -4.96
CA ALA A 64 23.33 22.58 -5.69
C ALA A 64 22.79 23.21 -6.99
N VAL A 65 22.00 22.46 -7.76
CA VAL A 65 21.34 22.95 -8.98
C VAL A 65 20.35 24.08 -8.65
N ALA A 66 19.51 23.90 -7.62
CA ALA A 66 18.55 24.91 -7.20
C ALA A 66 19.20 26.21 -6.70
N ALA A 67 20.36 26.11 -6.05
CA ALA A 67 21.10 27.29 -5.59
C ALA A 67 21.76 28.07 -6.73
N ALA A 68 22.10 27.40 -7.84
CA ALA A 68 22.79 28.00 -8.97
C ALA A 68 21.86 28.54 -10.07
N SER A 69 20.64 28.00 -10.21
CA SER A 69 19.70 28.34 -11.28
C SER A 69 18.57 29.25 -10.81
N ASP A 70 18.31 30.34 -11.55
CA ASP A 70 17.15 31.23 -11.33
C ASP A 70 15.80 30.63 -11.79
N ARG A 71 15.83 29.43 -12.39
CA ARG A 71 14.66 28.68 -12.88
C ARG A 71 14.18 27.60 -11.93
N VAL A 72 14.92 27.31 -10.87
CA VAL A 72 14.73 26.12 -10.04
C VAL A 72 14.49 26.53 -8.59
N THR A 73 13.43 26.01 -7.98
CA THR A 73 13.22 26.08 -6.52
C THR A 73 13.23 24.69 -5.92
N PHE A 74 13.84 24.55 -4.74
CA PHE A 74 13.88 23.32 -3.96
C PHE A 74 12.91 23.39 -2.78
N GLU A 75 12.07 22.37 -2.62
CA GLU A 75 11.16 22.18 -1.48
C GLU A 75 11.43 20.82 -0.82
N GLU A 76 11.51 20.76 0.51
CA GLU A 76 11.33 19.51 1.27
C GLU A 76 9.83 19.29 1.47
N THR A 77 9.25 18.31 0.79
CA THR A 77 7.80 18.09 0.75
C THR A 77 7.29 17.27 1.93
N GLY A 78 8.19 16.59 2.65
CA GLY A 78 7.95 15.80 3.84
C GLY A 78 9.11 14.85 4.16
N ARG A 79 8.87 13.86 5.03
CA ARG A 79 9.89 12.89 5.46
C ARG A 79 9.36 11.46 5.53
N THR A 80 10.24 10.51 5.25
CA THR A 80 10.00 9.06 5.37
C THR A 80 9.98 8.59 6.82
N TYR A 81 9.66 7.31 7.05
CA TYR A 81 9.80 6.68 8.38
C TYR A 81 11.24 6.75 8.91
N GLU A 82 12.25 6.55 8.05
CA GLU A 82 13.67 6.67 8.42
C GLU A 82 14.16 8.13 8.44
N LYS A 83 13.23 9.10 8.42
CA LYS A 83 13.48 10.55 8.50
C LYS A 83 14.29 11.13 7.34
N ARG A 84 14.37 10.43 6.20
CA ARG A 84 14.94 10.97 4.97
C ARG A 84 13.99 12.01 4.37
N PRO A 85 14.52 13.15 3.88
CA PRO A 85 13.68 14.17 3.25
C PRO A 85 13.17 13.67 1.89
N GLN A 86 11.86 13.80 1.67
CA GLN A 86 11.30 13.79 0.31
C GLN A 86 11.38 15.22 -0.23
N VAL A 87 11.79 15.36 -1.48
CA VAL A 87 12.13 16.66 -2.05
C VAL A 87 11.45 16.84 -3.40
N MET A 88 11.24 18.09 -3.78
CA MET A 88 10.68 18.47 -5.08
C MET A 88 11.47 19.63 -5.65
N LEU A 89 11.84 19.53 -6.92
CA LEU A 89 12.25 20.70 -7.68
C LEU A 89 11.07 21.21 -8.50
N THR A 90 10.79 22.51 -8.41
CA THR A 90 9.91 23.19 -9.38
C THR A 90 10.81 23.92 -10.37
N ILE A 91 10.71 23.56 -11.66
CA ILE A 91 11.53 24.11 -12.74
C ILE A 91 10.62 24.81 -13.75
N THR A 92 10.79 26.13 -13.90
CA THR A 92 10.03 26.98 -14.83
C THR A 92 10.77 28.30 -15.07
N SER A 93 10.25 29.21 -15.89
CA SER A 93 10.91 30.51 -16.07
C SER A 93 10.88 31.36 -14.79
N PRO A 94 11.86 32.27 -14.58
CA PRO A 94 11.87 33.13 -13.40
C PRO A 94 10.59 33.96 -13.25
N SER A 95 9.97 34.32 -14.38
CA SER A 95 8.70 35.04 -14.42
C SER A 95 7.52 34.21 -13.91
N ASN A 96 7.54 32.89 -14.11
CA ASN A 96 6.54 31.96 -13.59
C ASN A 96 6.76 31.70 -12.09
N LEU A 97 8.02 31.55 -11.65
CA LEU A 97 8.35 31.42 -10.23
C LEU A 97 7.85 32.62 -9.41
N ALA A 98 8.01 33.84 -9.94
CA ALA A 98 7.53 35.07 -9.28
C ALA A 98 6.00 35.12 -9.11
N LYS A 99 5.22 34.28 -9.80
CA LYS A 99 3.75 34.21 -9.74
C LYS A 99 3.24 32.80 -9.48
N ILE A 100 4.03 31.94 -8.84
CA ILE A 100 3.74 30.51 -8.72
C ILE A 100 2.41 30.22 -8.00
N ASP A 101 2.07 31.01 -6.98
CA ASP A 101 0.80 30.90 -6.26
C ASP A 101 -0.40 31.28 -7.13
N GLN A 102 -0.22 32.27 -8.02
CA GLN A 102 -1.24 32.64 -9.01
C GLN A 102 -1.44 31.51 -10.01
N ILE A 103 -0.36 30.86 -10.48
CA ILE A 103 -0.45 29.69 -11.37
C ILE A 103 -1.23 28.57 -10.69
N LYS A 104 -0.88 28.21 -9.44
CA LYS A 104 -1.62 27.19 -8.66
C LYS A 104 -3.10 27.58 -8.50
N SER A 105 -3.39 28.84 -8.19
CA SER A 105 -4.77 29.33 -8.06
C SER A 105 -5.55 29.26 -9.37
N ASP A 106 -4.94 29.60 -10.50
CA ASP A 106 -5.59 29.54 -11.81
C ASP A 106 -5.83 28.10 -12.24
N ARG A 107 -4.94 27.18 -11.91
CA ARG A 107 -5.13 25.75 -12.16
C ARG A 107 -6.30 25.17 -11.36
N LYS A 108 -6.47 25.56 -10.10
CA LYS A 108 -7.64 25.12 -9.30
C LYS A 108 -8.97 25.48 -9.96
N LYS A 109 -9.03 26.56 -10.75
CA LYS A 109 -10.23 26.94 -11.53
C LYS A 109 -10.58 25.95 -12.64
N LEU A 110 -9.66 25.06 -13.05
CA LEU A 110 -9.98 23.98 -14.00
C LEU A 110 -10.97 22.98 -13.42
N ARG A 111 -11.00 22.82 -12.08
CA ARG A 111 -11.93 21.94 -11.35
C ARG A 111 -13.31 22.54 -11.14
N ASP A 112 -13.45 23.86 -11.32
CA ASP A 112 -14.72 24.56 -11.20
C ASP A 112 -15.38 24.69 -12.58
N ALA A 113 -16.51 24.02 -12.79
CA ALA A 113 -17.26 24.07 -14.04
C ALA A 113 -17.73 25.50 -14.39
N GLY A 114 -17.97 26.37 -13.41
CA GLY A 114 -18.42 27.75 -13.59
C GLY A 114 -17.29 28.76 -13.82
N ALA A 115 -16.04 28.40 -13.53
CA ALA A 115 -14.93 29.33 -13.66
C ALA A 115 -14.51 29.54 -15.13
N SER A 116 -14.29 30.80 -15.51
CA SER A 116 -13.68 31.17 -16.79
C SER A 116 -12.15 31.10 -16.69
N VAL A 117 -11.52 30.35 -17.60
CA VAL A 117 -10.07 30.14 -17.65
C VAL A 117 -9.59 30.33 -19.08
N ASP A 118 -8.55 31.17 -19.27
CA ASP A 118 -7.91 31.36 -20.57
C ASP A 118 -6.84 30.27 -20.80
N ILE A 119 -7.28 29.13 -21.37
CA ILE A 119 -6.42 27.97 -21.68
C ILE A 119 -5.23 28.36 -22.56
N SER A 120 -5.39 29.37 -23.43
CA SER A 120 -4.31 29.80 -24.34
C SER A 120 -3.10 30.37 -23.61
N LYS A 121 -3.27 30.90 -22.39
CA LYS A 121 -2.20 31.48 -21.56
C LYS A 121 -1.78 30.59 -20.39
N MET A 122 -2.51 29.52 -20.13
CA MET A 122 -2.23 28.64 -19.00
C MET A 122 -1.00 27.77 -19.26
N PRO A 123 -0.01 27.73 -18.35
CA PRO A 123 1.10 26.81 -18.48
C PRO A 123 0.63 25.37 -18.26
N ILE A 124 1.26 24.42 -18.97
CA ILE A 124 1.10 22.99 -18.66
C ILE A 124 1.94 22.63 -17.43
N VAL A 125 1.45 21.72 -16.60
CA VAL A 125 2.22 21.16 -15.48
C VAL A 125 2.52 19.70 -15.77
N MET A 126 3.81 19.34 -15.74
CA MET A 126 4.29 17.96 -15.89
C MET A 126 4.98 17.52 -14.60
N PHE A 127 4.48 16.45 -13.99
CA PHE A 127 5.07 15.81 -12.81
C PHE A 127 5.96 14.65 -13.24
N MET A 128 7.21 14.63 -12.81
CA MET A 128 8.22 13.62 -13.11
C MET A 128 8.59 12.90 -11.81
N GLY A 129 8.01 11.72 -11.60
CA GLY A 129 8.20 10.92 -10.40
C GLY A 129 9.13 9.74 -10.66
N TYR A 130 10.24 9.65 -9.90
CA TYR A 130 11.26 8.62 -10.13
C TYR A 130 11.34 7.61 -9.00
N SER A 131 11.55 6.34 -9.36
CA SER A 131 11.99 5.28 -8.44
C SER A 131 11.12 5.16 -7.18
N VAL A 132 9.80 5.03 -7.37
CA VAL A 132 8.87 4.62 -6.29
C VAL A 132 9.21 3.22 -5.77
N HIS A 133 9.84 2.40 -6.61
CA HIS A 133 10.59 1.25 -6.19
C HIS A 133 12.07 1.60 -6.07
N GLY A 134 12.63 1.48 -4.88
CA GLY A 134 13.99 1.94 -4.61
C GLY A 134 15.09 1.14 -5.31
N ASN A 135 14.81 -0.11 -5.69
CA ASN A 135 15.72 -0.96 -6.47
C ASN A 135 15.51 -0.87 -7.99
N GLU A 136 14.83 0.18 -8.46
CA GLU A 136 14.72 0.58 -9.86
C GLU A 136 15.49 1.91 -10.06
N PRO A 137 16.83 1.89 -9.88
CA PRO A 137 17.66 3.07 -9.62
C PRO A 137 17.91 3.99 -10.82
N SER A 138 17.74 3.51 -12.06
CA SER A 138 18.01 4.29 -13.27
C SER A 138 17.12 5.50 -13.40
N GLY A 139 15.89 5.45 -12.86
CA GLY A 139 15.00 6.60 -12.74
C GLY A 139 15.63 7.70 -11.90
N ALA A 140 15.95 7.42 -10.63
CA ALA A 140 16.57 8.38 -9.72
C ALA A 140 17.90 8.95 -10.26
N ASN A 141 18.69 8.14 -10.96
CA ASN A 141 19.96 8.61 -11.56
C ASN A 141 19.72 9.46 -12.83
N ALA A 142 18.69 9.15 -13.62
CA ALA A 142 18.25 10.01 -14.73
C ALA A 142 17.71 11.36 -14.25
N SER A 143 17.18 11.43 -13.03
CA SER A 143 16.73 12.69 -12.43
C SER A 143 17.87 13.72 -12.27
N LEU A 144 19.13 13.28 -12.08
CA LEU A 144 20.30 14.18 -12.07
C LEU A 144 20.49 14.87 -13.44
N VAL A 145 20.40 14.07 -14.51
CA VAL A 145 20.55 14.55 -15.88
C VAL A 145 19.37 15.45 -16.24
N ALA A 146 18.15 15.08 -15.84
CA ALA A 146 16.96 15.89 -16.06
C ALA A 146 17.04 17.24 -15.32
N ALA A 147 17.43 17.24 -14.04
CA ALA A 147 17.61 18.46 -13.27
C ALA A 147 18.65 19.39 -13.91
N TYR A 148 19.81 18.86 -14.33
CA TYR A 148 20.83 19.63 -15.04
C TYR A 148 20.28 20.20 -16.35
N HIS A 149 19.69 19.35 -17.20
CA HIS A 149 19.23 19.77 -18.52
C HIS A 149 18.17 20.86 -18.42
N PHE A 150 17.16 20.68 -17.57
CA PHE A 150 16.08 21.66 -17.44
C PHE A 150 16.50 22.96 -16.72
N ALA A 151 17.53 22.90 -15.88
CA ALA A 151 18.09 24.09 -15.23
C ALA A 151 19.04 24.90 -16.14
N ALA A 152 19.88 24.20 -16.92
CA ALA A 152 21.03 24.80 -17.59
C ALA A 152 20.87 24.98 -19.11
N ALA A 153 20.01 24.22 -19.79
CA ALA A 153 19.85 24.33 -21.24
C ALA A 153 19.29 25.71 -21.64
N LYS A 154 19.95 26.36 -22.60
CA LYS A 154 19.58 27.71 -23.05
C LYS A 154 18.40 27.69 -24.02
N GLU A 155 18.29 26.64 -24.84
CA GLU A 155 17.32 26.54 -25.92
C GLU A 155 15.88 26.30 -25.42
N ILE A 156 15.70 25.74 -24.23
CA ILE A 156 14.37 25.49 -23.63
C ILE A 156 13.84 26.69 -22.84
N ALA A 157 14.63 27.75 -22.66
CA ALA A 157 14.30 28.84 -21.73
C ALA A 157 12.93 29.46 -22.01
N GLY A 158 12.61 29.69 -23.29
CA GLY A 158 11.30 30.23 -23.71
C GLY A 158 10.16 29.22 -23.65
N ASP A 159 10.45 27.92 -23.70
CA ASP A 159 9.42 26.88 -23.52
C ASP A 159 8.93 26.85 -22.07
N LEU A 160 9.83 27.08 -21.11
CA LEU A 160 9.53 27.14 -19.68
C LEU A 160 8.64 28.33 -19.28
N ASP A 161 8.43 29.33 -20.15
CA ASP A 161 7.40 30.36 -19.91
C ASP A 161 5.98 29.80 -19.95
N ASN A 162 5.78 28.68 -20.64
CA ASN A 162 4.49 28.03 -20.83
C ASN A 162 4.40 26.66 -20.15
N MET A 163 5.35 26.33 -19.27
CA MET A 163 5.45 25.02 -18.65
C MET A 163 6.00 25.12 -17.22
N VAL A 164 5.46 24.31 -16.32
CA VAL A 164 6.05 24.06 -15.00
C VAL A 164 6.35 22.57 -14.89
N LEU A 165 7.61 22.27 -14.56
CA LEU A 165 8.08 20.91 -14.32
C LEU A 165 8.19 20.68 -12.82
N LEU A 166 7.59 19.60 -12.34
CA LEU A 166 7.71 19.14 -10.96
C LEU A 166 8.57 17.87 -11.00
N LEU A 167 9.76 17.91 -10.42
CA LEU A 167 10.71 16.80 -10.41
C LEU A 167 10.80 16.25 -8.98
N ASP A 168 10.21 15.07 -8.75
CA ASP A 168 10.34 14.27 -7.52
C ASP A 168 11.40 13.18 -7.75
N PRO A 169 12.67 13.46 -7.41
CA PRO A 169 13.81 12.67 -7.85
C PRO A 169 13.89 11.26 -7.23
N ALA A 170 13.16 11.00 -6.15
CA ALA A 170 13.11 9.69 -5.49
C ALA A 170 11.87 9.59 -4.60
N ILE A 171 10.82 8.95 -5.13
CA ILE A 171 9.57 8.75 -4.41
C ILE A 171 9.76 7.85 -3.17
N ASN A 172 10.69 6.88 -3.23
CA ASN A 172 11.05 6.00 -2.13
C ASN A 172 12.51 6.19 -1.68
N PRO A 173 12.81 7.22 -0.87
CA PRO A 173 14.17 7.48 -0.37
C PRO A 173 14.78 6.31 0.41
N ASP A 174 13.97 5.60 1.20
CA ASP A 174 14.44 4.54 2.09
C ASP A 174 14.88 3.31 1.30
N GLY A 175 14.05 2.88 0.35
CA GLY A 175 14.38 1.80 -0.58
C GLY A 175 15.57 2.13 -1.47
N LEU A 176 15.63 3.35 -2.03
CA LEU A 176 16.73 3.80 -2.89
C LEU A 176 18.07 3.73 -2.17
N ASN A 177 18.10 4.26 -0.93
CA ASN A 177 19.32 4.25 -0.14
C ASN A 177 19.76 2.83 0.26
N ARG A 178 18.81 1.95 0.61
CA ARG A 178 19.08 0.53 0.89
C ARG A 178 19.72 -0.16 -0.31
N PHE A 179 19.14 0.07 -1.49
CA PHE A 179 19.62 -0.51 -2.74
C PHE A 179 21.01 -0.01 -3.13
N ALA A 180 21.21 1.31 -3.17
CA ALA A 180 22.49 1.93 -3.53
C ALA A 180 23.62 1.45 -2.61
N SER A 181 23.34 1.31 -1.31
CA SER A 181 24.31 0.79 -0.34
C SER A 181 24.73 -0.64 -0.66
N TRP A 182 23.78 -1.52 -1.02
CA TRP A 182 24.08 -2.91 -1.39
C TRP A 182 24.92 -2.99 -2.66
N VAL A 183 24.45 -2.36 -3.74
CA VAL A 183 25.06 -2.45 -5.07
C VAL A 183 26.45 -1.85 -5.08
N ASN A 184 26.64 -0.68 -4.48
CA ASN A 184 27.95 -0.03 -4.45
C ASN A 184 28.97 -0.80 -3.61
N THR A 185 28.56 -1.45 -2.52
CA THR A 185 29.46 -2.28 -1.69
C THR A 185 29.99 -3.49 -2.45
N HIS A 186 29.22 -3.99 -3.43
CA HIS A 186 29.59 -5.16 -4.25
C HIS A 186 30.16 -4.79 -5.63
N LYS A 187 30.24 -3.49 -5.96
CA LYS A 187 30.79 -3.02 -7.23
C LYS A 187 32.26 -3.41 -7.38
N SER A 188 32.59 -4.03 -8.50
CA SER A 188 33.97 -4.34 -8.88
C SER A 188 34.60 -3.24 -9.75
N TYR A 189 35.93 -3.10 -9.69
CA TYR A 189 36.66 -2.24 -10.64
C TYR A 189 36.61 -2.80 -12.07
N ASN A 190 36.73 -4.12 -12.19
CA ASN A 190 36.50 -4.82 -13.44
C ASN A 190 35.05 -5.32 -13.44
N MET A 191 34.22 -4.73 -14.29
CA MET A 191 32.80 -5.06 -14.34
C MET A 191 32.60 -6.53 -14.74
N ASN A 192 31.71 -7.22 -14.04
CA ASN A 192 31.33 -8.61 -14.31
C ASN A 192 29.81 -8.68 -14.47
N GLY A 193 29.37 -8.99 -15.69
CA GLY A 193 27.96 -9.05 -16.06
C GLY A 193 27.22 -10.32 -15.63
N ASP A 194 27.89 -11.33 -15.06
CA ASP A 194 27.26 -12.58 -14.65
C ASP A 194 26.10 -12.31 -13.67
N PRO A 195 24.85 -12.69 -13.98
CA PRO A 195 23.69 -12.42 -13.14
C PRO A 195 23.75 -13.09 -11.75
N ASN A 196 24.66 -14.06 -11.54
CA ASN A 196 24.91 -14.68 -10.25
C ASN A 196 25.81 -13.83 -9.32
N ASN A 197 26.35 -12.71 -9.80
CA ASN A 197 27.16 -11.81 -8.98
C ASN A 197 26.32 -11.23 -7.82
N ALA A 198 26.95 -11.05 -6.66
CA ALA A 198 26.32 -10.54 -5.44
C ALA A 198 25.65 -9.17 -5.64
N GLU A 199 26.21 -8.33 -6.51
CA GLU A 199 25.65 -7.02 -6.87
C GLU A 199 24.19 -7.10 -7.36
N PHE A 200 23.82 -8.17 -8.07
CA PHE A 200 22.47 -8.36 -8.63
C PHE A 200 21.53 -9.15 -7.70
N ASN A 201 22.01 -9.57 -6.53
CA ASN A 201 21.30 -10.47 -5.63
C ASN A 201 21.17 -9.86 -4.23
N GLU A 202 20.33 -8.81 -4.13
CA GLU A 202 20.03 -8.09 -2.89
C GLU A 202 19.67 -9.02 -1.73
N ALA A 203 20.19 -8.70 -0.54
CA ALA A 203 19.72 -9.31 0.70
C ALA A 203 18.23 -9.06 0.93
N TRP A 204 17.62 -9.94 1.73
CA TRP A 204 16.28 -9.71 2.26
C TRP A 204 16.37 -8.68 3.40
N PRO A 205 15.46 -7.70 3.50
CA PRO A 205 14.45 -7.33 2.51
C PRO A 205 15.08 -6.49 1.39
N ARG A 206 14.56 -6.62 0.17
CA ARG A 206 15.08 -5.91 -1.01
C ARG A 206 14.83 -4.40 -0.93
N GLY A 207 15.51 -3.61 -1.78
CA GLY A 207 15.35 -2.15 -1.87
C GLY A 207 14.07 -1.68 -2.56
N ARG A 208 13.21 -2.59 -3.06
CA ARG A 208 11.97 -2.23 -3.77
C ARG A 208 11.03 -1.38 -2.93
N THR A 209 10.89 -1.71 -1.65
CA THR A 209 9.82 -1.22 -0.79
C THR A 209 10.29 -0.14 0.19
N ASN A 210 9.37 0.50 0.91
CA ASN A 210 9.72 1.50 1.94
C ASN A 210 10.29 0.86 3.22
N HIS A 211 10.32 1.61 4.32
CA HIS A 211 10.78 1.13 5.62
C HIS A 211 10.05 -0.14 6.10
N TYR A 212 8.71 -0.11 6.12
CA TYR A 212 7.86 -1.23 6.53
C TYR A 212 7.58 -2.24 5.41
N TRP A 213 8.37 -2.21 4.34
CA TRP A 213 8.30 -3.12 3.21
C TRP A 213 7.01 -3.09 2.38
N PHE A 214 6.35 -1.93 2.31
CA PHE A 214 5.21 -1.70 1.44
C PHE A 214 5.62 -1.26 0.03
N ASP A 215 4.83 -1.70 -0.95
CA ASP A 215 4.87 -1.17 -2.31
C ASP A 215 4.17 0.21 -2.34
N LEU A 216 4.96 1.28 -2.47
CA LEU A 216 4.43 2.65 -2.54
C LEU A 216 3.68 2.93 -3.86
N ASN A 217 3.83 2.10 -4.89
CA ASN A 217 3.03 2.14 -6.11
C ASN A 217 1.75 1.29 -6.02
N ARG A 218 1.32 0.97 -4.80
CA ARG A 218 -0.04 0.51 -4.46
C ARG A 218 -0.72 1.40 -3.43
N ASP A 219 -0.01 2.42 -2.93
CA ASP A 219 -0.45 3.29 -1.84
C ASP A 219 -0.90 4.69 -2.31
N TRP A 220 -1.17 4.88 -3.62
CA TRP A 220 -1.70 6.16 -4.14
C TRP A 220 -3.13 6.47 -3.71
N LEU A 221 -3.98 5.45 -3.68
CA LEU A 221 -5.38 5.56 -3.22
C LEU A 221 -5.50 5.29 -1.72
N PRO A 222 -4.81 4.27 -1.15
CA PRO A 222 -4.88 4.04 0.29
C PRO A 222 -4.19 5.10 1.15
N VAL A 223 -3.12 5.74 0.66
CA VAL A 223 -2.38 6.83 1.35
C VAL A 223 -2.06 6.55 2.83
N GLN A 224 -1.66 5.32 3.12
CA GLN A 224 -1.37 4.85 4.47
C GLN A 224 0.02 5.26 4.95
N HIS A 225 0.96 5.52 4.03
CA HIS A 225 2.33 5.87 4.36
C HIS A 225 2.60 7.38 4.22
N PRO A 226 3.52 7.94 5.04
CA PRO A 226 3.88 9.35 4.96
C PRO A 226 4.39 9.72 3.57
N GLU A 227 5.13 8.82 2.89
CA GLU A 227 5.63 9.05 1.54
C GLU A 227 4.51 9.33 0.54
N SER A 228 3.44 8.55 0.61
CA SER A 228 2.27 8.68 -0.26
C SER A 228 1.41 9.88 0.11
N ARG A 229 1.22 10.17 1.41
CA ARG A 229 0.48 11.35 1.87
C ARG A 229 1.14 12.65 1.39
N ASN A 230 2.47 12.72 1.45
CA ASN A 230 3.23 13.86 0.93
C ASN A 230 3.06 13.99 -0.59
N ARG A 231 3.17 12.88 -1.33
CA ARG A 231 3.00 12.85 -2.79
C ARG A 231 1.61 13.27 -3.24
N VAL A 232 0.56 12.73 -2.61
CA VAL A 232 -0.84 13.05 -2.95
C VAL A 232 -1.16 14.50 -2.60
N ARG A 233 -0.65 15.06 -1.51
CA ARG A 233 -0.78 16.50 -1.21
C ARG A 233 -0.26 17.35 -2.36
N ILE A 234 0.96 17.09 -2.82
CA ILE A 234 1.58 17.83 -3.93
C ILE A 234 0.79 17.64 -5.23
N PHE A 235 0.35 16.41 -5.52
CA PHE A 235 -0.48 16.14 -6.69
C PHE A 235 -1.78 16.97 -6.66
N GLN A 236 -2.48 17.02 -5.53
CA GLN A 236 -3.73 17.80 -5.39
C GLN A 236 -3.49 19.32 -5.41
N GLU A 237 -2.34 19.77 -4.94
CA GLU A 237 -1.95 21.18 -4.95
C GLU A 237 -1.71 21.70 -6.37
N TRP A 238 -1.05 20.89 -7.21
CA TRP A 238 -0.62 21.26 -8.55
C TRP A 238 -1.56 20.82 -9.67
N LEU A 239 -2.31 19.74 -9.47
CA LEU A 239 -3.20 19.11 -10.45
C LEU A 239 -2.48 18.88 -11.78
N PRO A 240 -1.40 18.09 -11.87
CA PRO A 240 -0.60 18.00 -13.08
C PRO A 240 -1.42 17.55 -14.30
N ASN A 241 -1.03 17.98 -15.50
CA ASN A 241 -1.66 17.49 -16.74
C ASN A 241 -1.10 16.13 -17.15
N ILE A 242 0.20 15.92 -16.92
CA ILE A 242 0.92 14.68 -17.20
C ILE A 242 1.65 14.28 -15.92
N HIS A 243 1.57 13.01 -15.55
CA HIS A 243 2.34 12.39 -14.49
C HIS A 243 3.18 11.25 -15.07
N LEU A 244 4.49 11.37 -14.99
CA LEU A 244 5.45 10.37 -15.45
C LEU A 244 5.88 9.52 -14.25
N ASP A 245 5.68 8.21 -14.38
CA ASP A 245 5.99 7.20 -13.36
C ASP A 245 7.16 6.34 -13.88
N PHE A 246 8.38 6.70 -13.48
CA PHE A 246 9.61 6.07 -13.98
C PHE A 246 9.96 4.81 -13.17
N HIS A 247 9.90 3.66 -13.85
CA HIS A 247 10.10 2.32 -13.32
C HIS A 247 11.14 1.51 -14.09
N GLU A 248 11.48 0.35 -13.53
CA GLU A 248 12.22 -0.71 -14.21
C GLU A 248 11.54 -2.08 -14.09
N MET A 249 11.76 -2.91 -15.10
CA MET A 249 11.30 -4.30 -15.19
C MET A 249 12.48 -5.26 -15.37
N GLY A 250 12.20 -6.55 -15.55
CA GLY A 250 13.23 -7.59 -15.63
C GLY A 250 14.35 -7.29 -16.65
N THR A 251 15.58 -7.70 -16.32
CA THR A 251 16.81 -7.46 -17.12
C THR A 251 16.67 -7.85 -18.60
N ASN A 252 15.89 -8.91 -18.87
CA ASN A 252 15.73 -9.46 -20.24
C ASN A 252 14.65 -8.76 -21.08
N SER A 253 13.97 -7.76 -20.51
CA SER A 253 13.00 -6.95 -21.23
C SER A 253 13.68 -5.88 -22.10
N THR A 254 12.87 -5.03 -22.74
CA THR A 254 13.31 -3.83 -23.46
C THR A 254 12.77 -2.58 -22.74
N PHE A 255 12.31 -1.54 -23.45
CA PHE A 255 11.68 -0.37 -22.82
C PHE A 255 10.16 -0.36 -23.09
N PHE A 256 9.33 -0.15 -22.07
CA PHE A 256 7.88 0.03 -22.25
C PHE A 256 7.45 1.44 -21.88
N PHE A 257 6.45 1.95 -22.60
CA PHE A 257 5.72 3.16 -22.23
C PHE A 257 4.22 2.99 -22.47
N GLN A 258 3.41 3.62 -21.62
CA GLN A 258 1.95 3.70 -21.71
C GLN A 258 1.52 4.25 -23.09
N PRO A 259 0.40 3.78 -23.69
CA PRO A 259 -0.69 2.97 -23.12
C PRO A 259 -0.37 1.48 -22.91
N GLY A 260 -0.99 0.88 -21.91
CA GLY A 260 -1.00 -0.56 -21.64
C GLY A 260 -2.05 -1.29 -22.47
N VAL A 261 -2.47 -2.48 -22.03
CA VAL A 261 -3.43 -3.31 -22.78
C VAL A 261 -4.80 -2.60 -22.91
N PRO A 262 -5.27 -2.26 -24.13
CA PRO A 262 -6.46 -1.42 -24.32
C PRO A 262 -7.77 -1.95 -23.71
N ASP A 263 -7.92 -3.27 -23.58
CA ASP A 263 -9.13 -3.89 -23.03
C ASP A 263 -9.14 -3.96 -21.49
N ARG A 264 -8.00 -3.65 -20.83
CA ARG A 264 -7.81 -3.74 -19.37
C ARG A 264 -7.88 -2.38 -18.68
N ASN A 265 -8.89 -1.61 -19.07
CA ASN A 265 -9.08 -0.22 -18.68
C ASN A 265 -10.22 -0.07 -17.68
N HIS A 266 -10.03 0.75 -16.65
CA HIS A 266 -11.11 1.09 -15.73
C HIS A 266 -12.14 2.02 -16.41
N PRO A 267 -13.45 1.73 -16.35
CA PRO A 267 -14.46 2.49 -17.08
C PRO A 267 -14.80 3.85 -16.47
N LEU A 268 -14.30 4.18 -15.27
CA LEU A 268 -14.36 5.54 -14.74
C LEU A 268 -13.32 6.47 -15.39
N THR A 269 -12.31 5.93 -16.06
CA THR A 269 -11.39 6.71 -16.88
C THR A 269 -12.03 7.00 -18.23
N PRO A 270 -12.12 8.27 -18.68
CA PRO A 270 -12.78 8.59 -19.95
C PRO A 270 -11.94 8.13 -21.15
N VAL A 271 -12.60 7.73 -22.24
CA VAL A 271 -11.95 7.27 -23.48
C VAL A 271 -10.93 8.29 -24.01
N LYS A 272 -11.25 9.58 -23.92
CA LYS A 272 -10.35 10.67 -24.35
C LYS A 272 -9.01 10.66 -23.63
N ASN A 273 -8.93 10.17 -22.39
CA ASN A 273 -7.68 10.01 -21.67
C ASN A 273 -6.75 9.05 -22.44
N TYR A 274 -7.21 7.83 -22.70
CA TYR A 274 -6.46 6.82 -23.46
C TYR A 274 -6.07 7.27 -24.88
N GLU A 275 -6.93 8.04 -25.56
CA GLU A 275 -6.59 8.64 -26.86
C GLU A 275 -5.40 9.60 -26.77
N LEU A 276 -5.37 10.43 -25.72
CA LEU A 276 -4.27 11.36 -25.47
C LEU A 276 -3.00 10.63 -25.04
N THR A 277 -3.11 9.60 -24.20
CA THR A 277 -1.98 8.73 -23.82
C THR A 277 -1.36 8.08 -25.05
N LYS A 278 -2.17 7.52 -25.96
CA LYS A 278 -1.69 6.96 -27.24
C LYS A 278 -1.01 8.02 -28.10
N LYS A 279 -1.54 9.24 -28.15
CA LYS A 279 -0.92 10.35 -28.87
C LYS A 279 0.45 10.72 -28.27
N ILE A 280 0.56 10.79 -26.94
CA ILE A 280 1.84 11.03 -26.25
C ILE A 280 2.83 9.89 -26.54
N GLY A 281 2.39 8.64 -26.57
CA GLY A 281 3.20 7.47 -26.94
C GLY A 281 3.93 7.62 -28.29
N THR A 282 3.36 8.34 -29.25
CA THR A 282 4.04 8.60 -30.55
C THR A 282 5.29 9.48 -30.42
N TYR A 283 5.37 10.35 -29.40
CA TYR A 283 6.56 11.14 -29.10
C TYR A 283 7.65 10.25 -28.49
N HIS A 284 7.29 9.32 -27.61
CA HIS A 284 8.22 8.35 -27.04
C HIS A 284 8.79 7.46 -28.13
N ALA A 285 7.93 6.87 -28.97
CA ALA A 285 8.33 6.05 -30.12
C ALA A 285 9.38 6.76 -30.99
N LYS A 286 9.08 7.99 -31.42
CA LYS A 286 10.00 8.80 -32.25
C LYS A 286 11.34 9.08 -31.55
N ALA A 287 11.34 9.30 -30.24
CA ALA A 287 12.57 9.55 -29.49
C ALA A 287 13.42 8.28 -29.33
N PHE A 288 12.79 7.14 -29.06
CA PHE A 288 13.49 5.86 -28.97
C PHE A 288 13.98 5.35 -30.33
N ASP A 289 13.22 5.54 -31.41
CA ASP A 289 13.65 5.30 -32.80
C ASP A 289 14.96 6.05 -33.11
N LYS A 290 15.05 7.31 -32.65
CA LYS A 290 16.22 8.17 -32.90
C LYS A 290 17.49 7.66 -32.22
N ILE A 291 17.37 7.05 -31.04
CA ILE A 291 18.53 6.54 -30.27
C ILE A 291 18.78 5.05 -30.48
N GLY A 292 17.89 4.36 -31.21
CA GLY A 292 18.01 2.94 -31.55
C GLY A 292 17.71 1.98 -30.40
N SER A 293 17.06 2.43 -29.33
CA SER A 293 16.67 1.56 -28.21
C SER A 293 15.36 0.83 -28.56
N THR A 294 15.30 -0.47 -28.33
CA THR A 294 14.08 -1.26 -28.56
C THR A 294 13.02 -0.91 -27.51
N TYR A 295 11.77 -0.80 -27.96
CA TYR A 295 10.63 -0.50 -27.10
C TYR A 295 9.37 -1.23 -27.55
N TYR A 296 8.34 -1.20 -26.69
CA TYR A 296 6.98 -1.63 -27.01
C TYR A 296 5.94 -0.81 -26.23
N SER A 297 4.69 -0.82 -26.70
CA SER A 297 3.52 -0.20 -26.05
C SER A 297 2.25 -0.94 -26.46
N GLU A 298 1.10 -0.62 -25.84
CA GLU A 298 -0.21 -1.28 -26.06
C GLU A 298 -0.24 -2.78 -25.70
N GLU A 299 0.85 -3.27 -25.11
CA GLU A 299 1.08 -4.63 -24.68
C GLU A 299 1.58 -4.63 -23.24
N SER A 300 1.20 -5.62 -22.44
CA SER A 300 1.53 -5.71 -21.00
C SER A 300 0.90 -4.62 -20.12
N PHE A 301 0.82 -4.91 -18.82
CA PHE A 301 0.22 -4.06 -17.77
C PHE A 301 -1.26 -3.68 -18.02
N ASP A 302 -1.94 -3.19 -16.98
CA ASP A 302 -3.33 -2.71 -17.07
C ASP A 302 -3.48 -1.29 -16.54
N ASP A 303 -4.58 -0.62 -16.93
CA ASP A 303 -5.02 0.66 -16.37
C ASP A 303 -6.30 0.48 -15.54
N TYR A 304 -6.30 -0.54 -14.68
CA TYR A 304 -7.49 -0.91 -13.91
C TYR A 304 -7.49 -0.33 -12.49
N TYR A 305 -6.54 -0.72 -11.64
CA TYR A 305 -6.52 -0.30 -10.23
C TYR A 305 -5.96 1.11 -10.05
N TYR A 306 -6.69 2.00 -9.36
CA TYR A 306 -6.29 3.39 -9.09
C TYR A 306 -5.29 3.58 -7.94
N GLY A 307 -4.68 2.52 -7.41
CA GLY A 307 -3.61 2.63 -6.40
C GLY A 307 -2.21 2.88 -6.98
N LYS A 308 -2.07 3.11 -8.29
CA LYS A 308 -0.80 3.23 -9.01
C LYS A 308 -0.62 4.65 -9.58
N GLY A 309 0.64 5.08 -9.76
CA GLY A 309 0.99 6.38 -10.34
C GLY A 309 0.59 6.52 -11.80
N SER A 310 0.49 5.41 -12.51
CA SER A 310 0.03 5.37 -13.90
C SER A 310 -1.49 5.54 -14.07
N THR A 311 -2.31 5.29 -13.03
CA THR A 311 -3.78 5.24 -13.14
C THR A 311 -4.51 6.21 -12.21
N TYR A 312 -3.98 6.47 -11.01
CA TYR A 312 -4.53 7.47 -10.08
C TYR A 312 -4.71 8.86 -10.72
N PRO A 313 -3.80 9.34 -11.58
CA PRO A 313 -4.00 10.61 -12.28
C PRO A 313 -5.18 10.58 -13.26
N ASP A 314 -5.46 9.43 -13.88
CA ASP A 314 -6.41 9.30 -14.98
C ASP A 314 -7.86 9.52 -14.58
N VAL A 315 -8.20 9.14 -13.33
CA VAL A 315 -9.52 9.38 -12.73
C VAL A 315 -9.67 10.81 -12.20
N GLN A 316 -8.70 11.68 -12.45
CA GLN A 316 -8.66 13.08 -11.99
C GLN A 316 -8.31 14.07 -13.11
N GLY A 317 -8.53 13.71 -14.36
CA GLY A 317 -8.33 14.61 -15.51
C GLY A 317 -6.86 14.90 -15.84
N SER A 318 -5.93 14.10 -15.29
CA SER A 318 -4.52 14.05 -15.66
C SER A 318 -4.27 12.81 -16.53
N ILE A 319 -3.10 12.74 -17.18
CA ILE A 319 -2.64 11.54 -17.89
C ILE A 319 -1.47 10.94 -17.12
N GLY A 320 -1.63 9.70 -16.64
CA GLY A 320 -0.54 8.90 -16.08
C GLY A 320 0.22 8.15 -17.17
N ILE A 321 1.55 8.11 -17.07
CA ILE A 321 2.42 7.39 -18.01
C ILE A 321 3.40 6.54 -17.22
N LEU A 322 3.23 5.23 -17.30
CA LEU A 322 4.20 4.25 -16.83
C LEU A 322 5.34 4.14 -17.84
N PHE A 323 6.58 4.18 -17.34
CA PHE A 323 7.78 3.81 -18.09
C PHE A 323 8.46 2.63 -17.43
N GLU A 324 8.72 1.55 -18.16
CA GLU A 324 9.38 0.36 -17.63
C GLU A 324 10.68 0.13 -18.42
N GLN A 325 11.82 0.42 -17.80
CA GLN A 325 13.15 0.17 -18.39
C GLN A 325 13.65 -1.23 -17.99
N ALA A 326 14.21 -2.01 -18.91
CA ALA A 326 14.96 -3.21 -18.55
C ALA A 326 16.01 -2.90 -17.48
N SER A 327 15.96 -3.60 -16.35
CA SER A 327 16.81 -3.28 -15.21
C SER A 327 18.23 -3.77 -15.42
N SER A 328 19.22 -2.86 -15.39
CA SER A 328 20.62 -3.27 -15.24
C SER A 328 20.88 -3.81 -13.84
N ARG A 329 19.98 -3.53 -12.88
CA ARG A 329 20.11 -3.71 -11.42
C ARG A 329 21.37 -3.03 -10.90
N GLY A 330 22.52 -3.63 -11.16
CA GLY A 330 23.83 -3.06 -10.90
C GLY A 330 24.38 -2.23 -12.07
N HIS A 331 25.70 -2.25 -12.23
CA HIS A 331 26.46 -1.39 -13.16
C HIS A 331 26.55 -1.95 -14.60
N LEU A 332 26.62 -3.27 -14.76
CA LEU A 332 26.67 -3.97 -16.05
C LEU A 332 26.15 -5.39 -15.87
N GLN A 333 25.13 -5.83 -16.61
CA GLN A 333 24.56 -7.17 -16.47
C GLN A 333 24.38 -7.84 -17.84
N GLU A 334 24.62 -9.15 -17.93
CA GLU A 334 24.26 -9.95 -19.09
C GLU A 334 22.74 -10.00 -19.26
N SER A 335 22.25 -9.81 -20.49
CA SER A 335 20.85 -9.98 -20.85
C SER A 335 20.72 -10.75 -22.16
N VAL A 336 19.52 -11.24 -22.46
CA VAL A 336 19.20 -11.84 -23.77
C VAL A 336 19.42 -10.87 -24.95
N ASN A 337 19.42 -9.57 -24.69
CA ASN A 337 19.62 -8.50 -25.67
C ASN A 337 21.08 -8.01 -25.73
N GLY A 338 22.01 -8.71 -25.06
CA GLY A 338 23.41 -8.31 -24.91
C GLY A 338 23.71 -7.69 -23.54
N MET A 339 24.91 -7.14 -23.39
CA MET A 339 25.31 -6.49 -22.14
C MET A 339 24.51 -5.21 -21.90
N LEU A 340 23.82 -5.15 -20.76
CA LEU A 340 22.99 -4.03 -20.33
C LEU A 340 23.75 -3.20 -19.28
N SER A 341 24.19 -2.00 -19.66
CA SER A 341 24.94 -1.11 -18.78
C SER A 341 24.02 -0.12 -18.06
N PHE A 342 24.42 0.30 -16.86
CA PHE A 342 23.68 1.30 -16.09
C PHE A 342 23.60 2.67 -16.79
N PRO A 343 24.65 3.18 -17.45
CA PRO A 343 24.52 4.34 -18.31
C PRO A 343 23.45 4.21 -19.41
N PHE A 344 23.30 3.04 -20.02
CA PHE A 344 22.28 2.82 -21.05
C PHE A 344 20.86 2.95 -20.48
N THR A 345 20.60 2.35 -19.32
CA THR A 345 19.28 2.41 -18.68
C THR A 345 18.93 3.84 -18.26
N ILE A 346 19.89 4.59 -17.71
CA ILE A 346 19.74 6.02 -17.39
C ILE A 346 19.42 6.86 -18.63
N ARG A 347 20.12 6.63 -19.75
CA ARG A 347 19.89 7.37 -21.01
C ARG A 347 18.47 7.18 -21.54
N ASN A 348 17.94 5.97 -21.45
CA ASN A 348 16.58 5.69 -21.91
C ASN A 348 15.53 6.40 -21.04
N GLN A 349 15.69 6.38 -19.71
CA GLN A 349 14.81 7.13 -18.80
C GLN A 349 14.87 8.64 -19.09
N PHE A 350 16.06 9.19 -19.31
CA PHE A 350 16.19 10.60 -19.70
C PHE A 350 15.60 10.90 -21.09
N THR A 351 15.65 9.94 -22.03
CA THR A 351 14.99 10.07 -23.34
C THR A 351 13.47 10.13 -23.22
N ALA A 352 12.88 9.36 -22.29
CA ALA A 352 11.47 9.47 -21.94
C ALA A 352 11.10 10.84 -21.35
N ASN A 353 12.00 11.47 -20.56
CA ASN A 353 11.81 12.85 -20.10
C ASN A 353 11.74 13.85 -21.27
N LEU A 354 12.70 13.78 -22.20
CA LEU A 354 12.77 14.70 -23.35
C LEU A 354 11.56 14.56 -24.28
N SER A 355 11.10 13.33 -24.52
CA SER A 355 9.91 13.09 -25.35
C SER A 355 8.62 13.53 -24.66
N SER A 356 8.50 13.33 -23.34
CA SER A 356 7.38 13.85 -22.54
C SER A 356 7.34 15.37 -22.55
N PHE A 357 8.50 16.04 -22.41
CA PHE A 357 8.62 17.48 -22.52
C PHE A 357 8.17 17.99 -23.90
N GLN A 358 8.56 17.31 -24.98
CA GLN A 358 8.12 17.66 -26.32
C GLN A 358 6.60 17.52 -26.49
N ALA A 359 6.02 16.42 -25.99
CA ALA A 359 4.58 16.21 -26.00
C ALA A 359 3.85 17.30 -25.19
N ALA A 360 4.34 17.62 -23.99
CA ALA A 360 3.79 18.66 -23.13
C ALA A 360 3.80 20.04 -23.81
N LYS A 361 4.90 20.38 -24.50
CA LYS A 361 5.04 21.63 -25.27
C LYS A 361 4.03 21.72 -26.40
N GLU A 362 3.95 20.69 -27.25
CA GLU A 362 3.08 20.70 -28.44
C GLU A 362 1.60 20.53 -28.10
N MET A 363 1.28 19.80 -27.03
CA MET A 363 -0.09 19.48 -26.62
C MET A 363 -0.60 20.37 -25.47
N ARG A 364 0.13 21.42 -25.07
CA ARG A 364 -0.20 22.29 -23.91
C ARG A 364 -1.67 22.69 -23.83
N GLN A 365 -2.22 23.22 -24.93
CA GLN A 365 -3.60 23.70 -24.94
C GLN A 365 -4.60 22.53 -24.91
N GLU A 366 -4.33 21.46 -25.66
CA GLU A 366 -5.18 20.26 -25.71
C GLU A 366 -5.29 19.60 -24.33
N LEU A 367 -4.17 19.49 -23.59
CA LEU A 367 -4.13 18.84 -22.29
C LEU A 367 -4.76 19.69 -21.17
N ASN A 368 -4.61 21.02 -21.22
CA ASN A 368 -5.34 21.90 -20.30
C ASN A 368 -6.83 21.95 -20.62
N GLN A 369 -7.20 21.91 -21.90
CA GLN A 369 -8.61 21.82 -22.32
C GLN A 369 -9.23 20.49 -21.89
N PHE A 370 -8.52 19.36 -22.07
CA PHE A 370 -8.98 18.06 -21.60
C PHE A 370 -9.28 18.05 -20.10
N MET A 371 -8.40 18.61 -19.27
CA MET A 371 -8.63 18.70 -17.83
C MET A 371 -9.86 19.56 -17.51
N LYS A 372 -10.04 20.70 -18.19
CA LYS A 372 -11.25 21.53 -18.02
C LYS A 372 -12.52 20.78 -18.42
N ASP A 373 -12.49 20.09 -19.55
CA ASP A 373 -13.62 19.32 -20.08
C ASP A 373 -13.97 18.14 -19.17
N PHE A 374 -12.94 17.47 -18.62
CA PHE A 374 -13.10 16.40 -17.63
C PHE A 374 -13.96 16.87 -16.46
N TYR A 375 -13.59 17.97 -15.80
CA TYR A 375 -14.33 18.48 -14.63
C TYR A 375 -15.66 19.13 -14.99
N THR A 376 -15.76 19.78 -16.15
CA THR A 376 -17.03 20.33 -16.64
C THR A 376 -18.06 19.23 -16.92
N GLY A 377 -17.60 18.06 -17.41
CA GLY A 377 -18.44 16.89 -17.65
C GLY A 377 -19.01 16.24 -16.39
N ILE A 378 -18.33 16.39 -15.23
CA ILE A 378 -18.74 15.78 -13.96
C ILE A 378 -20.15 16.20 -13.55
N LYS A 379 -20.53 17.46 -13.76
CA LYS A 379 -21.86 17.95 -13.36
C LYS A 379 -22.99 17.14 -13.99
N LYS A 380 -22.83 16.75 -15.26
CA LYS A 380 -23.81 15.93 -15.98
C LYS A 380 -23.88 14.50 -15.41
N GLU A 381 -22.74 13.92 -15.07
CA GLU A 381 -22.66 12.59 -14.46
C GLU A 381 -23.34 12.59 -13.09
N VAL A 382 -22.98 13.57 -12.24
CA VAL A 382 -23.59 13.78 -10.93
C VAL A 382 -25.09 13.96 -11.04
N ASP A 383 -25.59 14.77 -11.97
CA ASP A 383 -27.02 15.00 -12.16
C ASP A 383 -27.78 13.71 -12.52
N SER A 384 -27.15 12.85 -13.34
CA SER A 384 -27.72 11.58 -13.78
C SER A 384 -27.62 10.44 -12.74
N ASP A 385 -26.68 10.49 -11.80
CA ASP A 385 -26.54 9.45 -10.77
C ASP A 385 -27.65 9.57 -9.73
N VAL A 386 -28.27 8.44 -9.38
CA VAL A 386 -29.26 8.40 -8.29
C VAL A 386 -28.60 8.57 -6.92
N ASN A 387 -27.33 8.20 -6.81
CA ASN A 387 -26.53 8.31 -5.60
C ASN A 387 -25.88 9.69 -5.55
N LYS A 388 -26.40 10.56 -4.68
CA LYS A 388 -25.94 11.95 -4.51
C LYS A 388 -24.91 12.12 -3.40
N ALA A 389 -24.85 11.17 -2.46
CA ALA A 389 -23.84 11.13 -1.41
C ALA A 389 -23.68 9.70 -0.87
N TYR A 390 -22.65 9.49 -0.06
CA TYR A 390 -22.43 8.26 0.68
C TYR A 390 -22.34 8.59 2.16
N ILE A 391 -23.10 7.88 2.99
CA ILE A 391 -22.95 7.90 4.44
C ILE A 391 -22.27 6.61 4.89
N PHE A 392 -21.35 6.71 5.83
CA PHE A 392 -20.74 5.56 6.48
C PHE A 392 -20.47 5.81 7.96
N GLY A 393 -20.40 4.75 8.74
CA GLY A 393 -20.08 4.81 10.17
C GLY A 393 -20.02 3.44 10.80
N SER A 394 -19.73 3.42 12.09
CA SER A 394 -19.75 2.21 12.92
C SER A 394 -20.25 2.60 14.29
N LYS A 395 -21.30 1.92 14.75
CA LYS A 395 -21.97 2.22 16.02
C LYS A 395 -21.06 2.06 17.24
N GLU A 396 -20.16 1.09 17.19
CA GLU A 396 -19.36 0.64 18.36
C GLU A 396 -17.84 0.81 18.14
N ASP A 397 -17.41 1.54 17.09
CA ASP A 397 -15.99 1.72 16.79
C ASP A 397 -15.75 3.00 15.99
N ASP A 398 -15.38 4.07 16.69
CA ASP A 398 -15.19 5.40 16.12
C ASP A 398 -13.94 5.46 15.24
N ALA A 399 -12.92 4.65 15.54
CA ALA A 399 -11.61 4.74 14.91
C ALA A 399 -11.63 4.29 13.44
N ARG A 400 -12.36 3.22 13.11
CA ARG A 400 -12.47 2.78 11.70
C ARG A 400 -13.18 3.82 10.83
N SER A 401 -14.23 4.45 11.35
CA SER A 401 -14.91 5.56 10.66
C SER A 401 -13.99 6.76 10.49
N TYR A 402 -13.26 7.13 11.56
CA TYR A 402 -12.25 8.19 11.52
C TYR A 402 -11.20 7.95 10.44
N HIS A 403 -10.60 6.75 10.37
CA HIS A 403 -9.54 6.45 9.42
C HIS A 403 -10.02 6.47 7.96
N LEU A 404 -11.25 6.03 7.68
CA LEU A 404 -11.81 6.18 6.32
C LEU A 404 -12.05 7.65 5.98
N ALA A 405 -12.57 8.45 6.91
CA ALA A 405 -12.77 9.88 6.70
C ALA A 405 -11.43 10.63 6.49
N ASP A 406 -10.40 10.34 7.30
CA ASP A 406 -9.05 10.90 7.12
C ASP A 406 -8.45 10.53 5.76
N LEU A 407 -8.56 9.26 5.35
CA LEU A 407 -8.12 8.79 4.03
C LEU A 407 -8.78 9.59 2.92
N ILE A 408 -10.12 9.72 2.93
CA ILE A 408 -10.87 10.44 1.91
C ILE A 408 -10.45 11.92 1.85
N LEU A 409 -10.26 12.57 3.01
CA LEU A 409 -9.78 13.95 3.08
C LEU A 409 -8.41 14.13 2.42
N GLN A 410 -7.54 13.11 2.39
CA GLN A 410 -6.24 13.22 1.74
C GLN A 410 -6.33 13.50 0.24
N HIS A 411 -7.42 13.10 -0.41
CA HIS A 411 -7.67 13.29 -1.85
C HIS A 411 -8.37 14.61 -2.21
N ASP A 412 -8.39 15.57 -1.28
CA ASP A 412 -9.07 16.86 -1.44
C ASP A 412 -10.59 16.70 -1.70
N ILE A 413 -11.16 15.62 -1.15
CA ILE A 413 -12.60 15.35 -1.13
C ILE A 413 -13.17 15.92 0.16
N LYS A 414 -14.27 16.66 0.08
CA LYS A 414 -14.99 17.15 1.24
C LYS A 414 -15.74 16.02 1.93
N VAL A 415 -15.63 16.01 3.25
CA VAL A 415 -16.30 15.09 4.15
C VAL A 415 -17.05 15.90 5.19
N PHE A 416 -18.18 15.40 5.66
CA PHE A 416 -19.04 16.07 6.62
C PHE A 416 -19.35 15.15 7.80
N SER A 417 -19.33 15.70 9.01
CA SER A 417 -19.83 15.04 10.22
C SER A 417 -21.32 15.31 10.39
N LEU A 418 -22.03 14.41 11.06
CA LEU A 418 -23.44 14.56 11.41
C LEU A 418 -23.61 15.41 12.68
N ASN A 419 -24.62 16.28 12.70
CA ASN A 419 -25.03 17.01 13.92
C ASN A 419 -25.98 16.20 14.81
N ASP A 420 -26.79 15.34 14.19
CA ASP A 420 -27.83 14.57 14.83
C ASP A 420 -27.75 13.10 14.36
N ASP A 421 -28.17 12.18 15.22
CA ASP A 421 -28.28 10.77 14.85
C ASP A 421 -29.39 10.60 13.80
N ILE A 422 -29.13 9.81 12.76
CA ILE A 422 -30.10 9.56 11.67
C ILE A 422 -30.24 8.08 11.37
N THR A 423 -31.41 7.69 10.89
CA THR A 423 -31.67 6.32 10.41
C THR A 423 -31.99 6.37 8.92
N VAL A 424 -31.21 5.66 8.12
CA VAL A 424 -31.37 5.57 6.66
C VAL A 424 -31.49 4.10 6.25
N ASN A 425 -32.57 3.75 5.56
CA ASN A 425 -32.84 2.37 5.10
C ASN A 425 -32.72 1.32 6.22
N GLY A 426 -33.15 1.67 7.44
CA GLY A 426 -33.08 0.78 8.61
C GLY A 426 -31.71 0.69 9.28
N LYS A 427 -30.70 1.41 8.79
CA LYS A 427 -29.38 1.53 9.42
C LYS A 427 -29.29 2.85 10.20
N GLU A 428 -28.83 2.76 11.44
CA GLU A 428 -28.61 3.89 12.34
C GLU A 428 -27.19 4.44 12.15
N PHE A 429 -27.05 5.76 12.07
CA PHE A 429 -25.80 6.49 11.95
C PHE A 429 -25.74 7.57 13.03
N GLN A 430 -24.76 7.47 13.93
CA GLN A 430 -24.64 8.38 15.06
C GLN A 430 -23.79 9.60 14.70
N SER A 431 -24.19 10.75 15.26
CA SER A 431 -23.51 12.04 15.14
C SER A 431 -22.01 11.97 15.46
N LYS A 432 -21.66 11.19 16.49
CA LYS A 432 -20.29 11.03 17.01
C LYS A 432 -19.31 10.40 16.02
N ASN A 433 -19.76 9.47 15.17
CA ASN A 433 -18.86 8.53 14.49
C ASN A 433 -19.28 8.16 13.05
N SER A 434 -20.17 8.95 12.46
CA SER A 434 -20.64 8.77 11.09
C SER A 434 -20.33 10.00 10.25
N TYR A 435 -20.03 9.75 8.98
CA TYR A 435 -19.59 10.78 8.03
C TYR A 435 -20.36 10.67 6.72
N ILE A 436 -20.57 11.82 6.08
CA ILE A 436 -21.19 11.95 4.76
C ILE A 436 -20.17 12.49 3.76
N VAL A 437 -20.11 11.86 2.59
CA VAL A 437 -19.31 12.28 1.43
C VAL A 437 -20.25 12.61 0.28
N PRO A 438 -20.51 13.90 0.01
CA PRO A 438 -21.29 14.32 -1.15
C PRO A 438 -20.60 13.92 -2.46
N ALA A 439 -21.36 13.42 -3.43
CA ALA A 439 -20.82 13.04 -4.73
C ALA A 439 -20.64 14.24 -5.66
N ASP A 440 -21.38 15.35 -5.45
CA ASP A 440 -21.30 16.58 -6.24
C ASP A 440 -20.06 17.41 -5.91
N GLN A 441 -18.91 16.88 -6.32
CA GLN A 441 -17.59 17.46 -6.13
C GLN A 441 -16.74 17.19 -7.38
N PRO A 442 -15.65 17.96 -7.62
CA PRO A 442 -14.78 17.71 -8.77
C PRO A 442 -14.23 16.27 -8.83
N GLN A 443 -14.04 15.64 -7.68
CA GLN A 443 -13.54 14.26 -7.53
C GLN A 443 -14.62 13.18 -7.60
N TYR A 444 -15.82 13.48 -8.12
CA TYR A 444 -16.94 12.53 -8.25
C TYR A 444 -16.50 11.11 -8.64
N ARG A 445 -15.69 10.95 -9.70
CA ARG A 445 -15.25 9.63 -10.18
C ARG A 445 -14.34 8.90 -9.21
N LEU A 446 -13.47 9.62 -8.50
CA LEU A 446 -12.65 9.03 -7.44
C LEU A 446 -13.52 8.58 -6.26
N ILE A 447 -14.52 9.39 -5.87
CA ILE A 447 -15.52 9.01 -4.85
C ILE A 447 -16.25 7.74 -5.31
N LYS A 448 -16.72 7.67 -6.56
CA LYS A 448 -17.34 6.46 -7.11
C LYS A 448 -16.42 5.25 -7.00
N ALA A 449 -15.14 5.39 -7.36
CA ALA A 449 -14.16 4.30 -7.29
C ALA A 449 -13.96 3.78 -5.86
N MET A 450 -14.06 4.64 -4.84
CA MET A 450 -13.91 4.25 -3.42
C MET A 450 -15.11 3.46 -2.88
N PHE A 451 -16.32 3.71 -3.40
CA PHE A 451 -17.57 3.16 -2.88
C PHE A 451 -18.25 2.13 -3.80
N GLU A 452 -17.78 1.97 -5.05
CA GLU A 452 -18.41 1.04 -5.99
C GLU A 452 -18.18 -0.42 -5.63
N THR A 453 -19.13 -1.26 -6.04
CA THR A 453 -18.99 -2.71 -6.11
C THR A 453 -19.08 -3.14 -7.57
N ARG A 454 -18.19 -4.03 -8.02
CA ARG A 454 -18.14 -4.44 -9.42
C ARG A 454 -17.82 -5.92 -9.56
N ASN A 455 -18.65 -6.63 -10.32
CA ASN A 455 -18.53 -8.06 -10.59
C ASN A 455 -18.51 -8.39 -12.10
N THR A 456 -18.49 -7.37 -12.96
CA THR A 456 -18.52 -7.51 -14.42
C THR A 456 -17.42 -6.68 -15.06
N PHE A 457 -16.64 -7.30 -15.94
CA PHE A 457 -15.43 -6.75 -16.54
C PHE A 457 -15.38 -7.09 -18.03
N LYS A 458 -14.65 -6.30 -18.82
CA LYS A 458 -14.43 -6.56 -20.25
C LYS A 458 -13.38 -7.65 -20.48
N ASP A 459 -12.32 -7.64 -19.68
CA ASP A 459 -11.27 -8.66 -19.62
C ASP A 459 -11.29 -9.32 -18.23
N SER A 460 -10.84 -10.58 -18.18
CA SER A 460 -10.64 -11.41 -16.99
C SER A 460 -9.25 -11.27 -16.35
N LEU A 461 -8.35 -10.54 -16.99
CA LEU A 461 -6.95 -10.44 -16.59
C LEU A 461 -6.68 -9.13 -15.86
N PHE A 462 -6.13 -9.26 -14.66
CA PHE A 462 -5.75 -8.14 -13.80
C PHE A 462 -4.28 -8.30 -13.43
N TYR A 463 -3.53 -7.22 -13.60
CA TYR A 463 -2.12 -7.14 -13.22
C TYR A 463 -1.94 -7.00 -11.70
N ASP A 464 -2.90 -6.38 -11.01
CA ASP A 464 -2.91 -6.22 -9.56
C ASP A 464 -4.23 -6.74 -8.96
N ILE A 465 -5.06 -5.84 -8.40
CA ILE A 465 -6.33 -6.19 -7.76
C ILE A 465 -7.53 -5.78 -8.62
N SER A 466 -8.65 -6.48 -8.44
CA SER A 466 -9.89 -6.25 -9.18
C SER A 466 -10.98 -5.53 -8.38
N ALA A 467 -10.80 -5.36 -7.06
CA ALA A 467 -11.73 -4.65 -6.17
C ALA A 467 -11.03 -4.03 -4.95
N TRP A 468 -11.62 -2.94 -4.41
CA TRP A 468 -11.09 -2.17 -3.28
C TRP A 468 -12.16 -1.35 -2.53
N THR A 469 -13.43 -1.78 -2.55
CA THR A 469 -14.55 -1.07 -1.90
C THR A 469 -14.25 -0.73 -0.45
N TYR A 470 -14.04 0.56 -0.13
CA TYR A 470 -13.48 0.94 1.17
C TYR A 470 -14.41 0.68 2.36
N PRO A 471 -15.73 0.94 2.29
CA PRO A 471 -16.61 0.57 3.40
C PRO A 471 -16.52 -0.92 3.77
N MET A 472 -16.33 -1.81 2.79
CA MET A 472 -16.11 -3.25 3.04
C MET A 472 -14.74 -3.51 3.67
N ALA A 473 -13.68 -2.88 3.15
CA ALA A 473 -12.33 -3.00 3.70
C ALA A 473 -12.22 -2.53 5.16
N PHE A 474 -13.04 -1.56 5.56
CA PHE A 474 -13.12 -1.04 6.93
C PHE A 474 -14.22 -1.71 7.77
N ASN A 475 -15.01 -2.62 7.19
CA ASN A 475 -16.15 -3.28 7.83
C ASN A 475 -17.15 -2.27 8.46
N LEU A 476 -17.46 -1.21 7.72
CA LEU A 476 -18.36 -0.13 8.16
C LEU A 476 -19.76 -0.34 7.59
N ASP A 477 -20.75 0.11 8.36
CA ASP A 477 -22.07 0.34 7.78
C ASP A 477 -21.99 1.51 6.81
N TYR A 478 -22.60 1.36 5.65
CA TYR A 478 -22.67 2.41 4.65
C TYR A 478 -23.95 2.35 3.82
N VAL A 479 -24.40 3.50 3.34
CA VAL A 479 -25.56 3.65 2.47
C VAL A 479 -25.29 4.75 1.43
N ALA A 480 -25.69 4.51 0.19
CA ALA A 480 -25.74 5.56 -0.82
C ALA A 480 -27.05 6.36 -0.68
N LEU A 481 -26.95 7.68 -0.59
CA LEU A 481 -28.06 8.59 -0.35
C LEU A 481 -28.55 9.20 -1.67
N ASN A 482 -29.88 9.27 -1.85
CA ASN A 482 -30.49 10.05 -2.93
C ASN A 482 -30.75 11.50 -2.47
N SER A 483 -31.18 12.37 -3.39
CA SER A 483 -31.43 13.79 -3.11
C SER A 483 -32.49 14.05 -2.04
N GLN A 484 -33.49 13.19 -1.91
CA GLN A 484 -34.55 13.35 -0.90
C GLN A 484 -34.02 13.08 0.50
N ILE A 485 -33.18 12.05 0.65
CA ILE A 485 -32.60 11.66 1.94
C ILE A 485 -31.50 12.63 2.36
N LEU A 486 -30.70 13.12 1.42
CA LEU A 486 -29.60 14.06 1.73
C LEU A 486 -30.10 15.35 2.41
N ASN A 487 -31.26 15.85 2.00
CA ASN A 487 -31.87 17.06 2.59
C ASN A 487 -32.27 16.87 4.07
N LEU A 488 -32.31 15.64 4.58
CA LEU A 488 -32.64 15.34 5.97
C LEU A 488 -31.42 15.42 6.90
N ALA A 489 -30.20 15.42 6.36
CA ALA A 489 -28.99 15.40 7.16
C ALA A 489 -28.56 16.82 7.58
N SER A 490 -28.53 17.07 8.89
CA SER A 490 -27.88 18.25 9.48
C SER A 490 -26.39 17.93 9.64
N VAL A 491 -25.51 18.66 8.95
CA VAL A 491 -24.08 18.30 8.85
C VAL A 491 -23.12 19.49 8.94
N ASN A 492 -21.88 19.23 9.36
CA ASN A 492 -20.76 20.20 9.34
C ASN A 492 -19.59 19.67 8.51
N GLU A 493 -19.00 20.52 7.66
CA GLU A 493 -17.78 20.17 6.90
C GLU A 493 -16.62 19.93 7.87
N ILE A 494 -15.89 18.83 7.70
CA ILE A 494 -14.66 18.53 8.41
C ILE A 494 -13.46 18.67 7.48
N THR A 495 -12.30 18.93 8.06
CA THR A 495 -11.04 19.14 7.35
C THR A 495 -9.93 18.31 7.97
N LYS A 496 -8.79 18.18 7.28
CA LYS A 496 -7.58 17.51 7.79
C LYS A 496 -7.10 18.05 9.15
N ASN A 497 -7.43 19.31 9.48
CA ASN A 497 -7.01 19.96 10.72
C ASN A 497 -8.07 19.90 11.83
N THR A 498 -9.30 19.54 11.50
CA THR A 498 -10.43 19.52 12.45
C THR A 498 -10.94 18.12 12.72
N ILE A 499 -10.61 17.14 11.88
CA ILE A 499 -10.90 15.74 12.16
C ILE A 499 -9.96 15.26 13.28
N GLU A 500 -10.54 14.71 14.34
CA GLU A 500 -9.79 14.13 15.45
C GLU A 500 -10.51 12.89 15.99
N LEU A 501 -9.74 11.93 16.46
CA LEU A 501 -10.28 10.81 17.22
C LEU A 501 -10.33 11.23 18.69
N ALA A 502 -11.51 11.17 19.30
CA ALA A 502 -11.69 11.55 20.69
C ALA A 502 -10.77 10.72 21.62
N PRO A 503 -10.12 11.36 22.61
CA PRO A 503 -9.34 10.63 23.59
C PRO A 503 -10.24 9.75 24.43
N GLY A 504 -9.75 8.54 24.74
CA GLY A 504 -10.43 7.64 25.66
C GLY A 504 -10.36 8.15 27.10
N ARG A 505 -11.28 7.68 27.94
CA ARG A 505 -11.38 8.08 29.35
C ARG A 505 -11.66 6.92 30.27
N VAL A 506 -11.33 7.10 31.55
CA VAL A 506 -11.82 6.23 32.62
C VAL A 506 -13.11 6.84 33.17
N ILE A 507 -14.20 6.08 33.09
CA ILE A 507 -15.54 6.45 33.58
C ILE A 507 -15.75 5.73 34.91
N GLY A 508 -15.64 6.46 36.01
CA GLY A 508 -15.70 5.93 37.37
C GLY A 508 -14.71 6.67 38.28
N GLU A 509 -14.49 6.15 39.49
CA GLU A 509 -13.58 6.74 40.48
C GLU A 509 -12.47 5.76 40.87
N ALA A 510 -11.38 6.28 41.45
CA ALA A 510 -10.34 5.46 42.04
C ALA A 510 -10.93 4.54 43.13
N GLY A 511 -10.39 3.32 43.25
CA GLY A 511 -10.89 2.33 44.21
C GLY A 511 -12.13 1.55 43.77
N ALA A 512 -12.55 1.64 42.49
CA ALA A 512 -13.55 0.74 41.92
C ALA A 512 -13.16 -0.74 42.13
N TYR A 513 -14.16 -1.62 42.26
CA TYR A 513 -13.95 -3.06 42.48
C TYR A 513 -13.05 -3.66 41.39
N GLN A 514 -13.37 -3.38 40.13
CA GLN A 514 -12.57 -3.67 38.94
C GLN A 514 -12.90 -2.64 37.85
N TYR A 515 -12.16 -2.66 36.74
CA TYR A 515 -12.46 -1.84 35.57
C TYR A 515 -12.75 -2.73 34.37
N ALA A 516 -13.69 -2.36 33.50
CA ALA A 516 -14.02 -3.06 32.27
C ALA A 516 -13.68 -2.22 31.04
N MET A 517 -13.13 -2.87 30.01
CA MET A 517 -12.86 -2.28 28.71
C MET A 517 -13.44 -3.19 27.63
N GLU A 518 -14.34 -2.67 26.81
CA GLU A 518 -14.94 -3.43 25.71
C GLU A 518 -13.89 -3.70 24.62
N TRP A 519 -14.03 -4.82 23.92
CA TRP A 519 -13.10 -5.22 22.85
C TRP A 519 -13.59 -4.78 21.46
N THR A 520 -14.69 -4.04 21.39
CA THR A 520 -15.32 -3.52 20.17
C THR A 520 -14.53 -2.39 19.52
N ASP A 521 -13.77 -1.60 20.29
CA ASP A 521 -12.91 -0.55 19.74
C ASP A 521 -11.74 -1.10 18.92
N TYR A 522 -11.40 -0.45 17.80
CA TYR A 522 -10.26 -0.83 16.96
C TYR A 522 -8.94 -0.88 17.75
N TYR A 523 -8.73 0.08 18.66
CA TYR A 523 -7.51 0.24 19.44
C TYR A 523 -7.53 -0.51 20.79
N ALA A 524 -8.55 -1.34 21.07
CA ALA A 524 -8.56 -2.19 22.26
C ALA A 524 -7.28 -3.07 22.40
N PRO A 525 -6.69 -3.64 21.32
CA PRO A 525 -5.42 -4.37 21.41
C PRO A 525 -4.24 -3.52 21.89
N LYS A 526 -4.15 -2.25 21.44
CA LYS A 526 -3.14 -1.28 21.90
C LYS A 526 -3.26 -1.06 23.41
N ALA A 527 -4.48 -0.81 23.88
CA ALA A 527 -4.74 -0.60 25.30
C ALA A 527 -4.40 -1.85 26.12
N ALA A 528 -4.85 -3.04 25.68
CA ALA A 528 -4.57 -4.30 26.37
C ALA A 528 -3.07 -4.59 26.50
N TYR A 529 -2.29 -4.37 25.43
CA TYR A 529 -0.84 -4.52 25.50
C TYR A 529 -0.21 -3.58 26.52
N LYS A 530 -0.58 -2.29 26.50
CA LYS A 530 -0.06 -1.29 27.45
C LYS A 530 -0.47 -1.58 28.90
N LEU A 531 -1.65 -2.12 29.14
CA LEU A 531 -2.10 -2.55 30.47
C LEU A 531 -1.23 -3.69 30.99
N MET A 532 -0.95 -4.69 30.15
CA MET A 532 -0.10 -5.83 30.51
C MET A 532 1.38 -5.45 30.68
N GLU A 533 1.89 -4.51 29.86
CA GLU A 533 3.23 -3.91 30.03
C GLU A 533 3.37 -3.13 31.34
N ALA A 534 2.27 -2.60 31.89
CA ALA A 534 2.23 -1.93 33.18
C ALA A 534 2.05 -2.92 34.36
N ASP A 535 2.21 -4.23 34.12
CA ASP A 535 2.03 -5.32 35.08
C ASP A 535 0.63 -5.38 35.71
N PHE A 536 -0.39 -4.86 35.02
CA PHE A 536 -1.77 -4.98 35.46
C PHE A 536 -2.33 -6.36 35.11
N GLN A 537 -3.15 -6.90 36.01
CA GLN A 537 -3.86 -8.15 35.72
C GLN A 537 -5.04 -7.86 34.81
N VAL A 538 -4.99 -8.45 33.62
CA VAL A 538 -6.05 -8.37 32.61
C VAL A 538 -6.70 -9.74 32.46
N ARG A 539 -8.02 -9.79 32.55
CA ARG A 539 -8.84 -10.98 32.28
C ARG A 539 -9.75 -10.73 31.10
N VAL A 540 -10.05 -11.76 30.32
CA VAL A 540 -11.07 -11.70 29.27
C VAL A 540 -12.35 -12.40 29.73
N SER A 541 -13.49 -11.80 29.44
CA SER A 541 -14.78 -12.46 29.62
C SER A 541 -15.15 -13.33 28.41
N THR A 542 -15.38 -14.62 28.64
CA THR A 542 -15.83 -15.57 27.60
C THR A 542 -17.33 -15.55 27.35
N GLY A 543 -18.09 -14.80 28.17
CA GLY A 543 -19.54 -14.63 28.08
C GLY A 543 -19.95 -13.18 28.26
N GLY A 544 -21.25 -12.90 28.08
CA GLY A 544 -21.79 -11.57 28.35
C GLY A 544 -22.16 -11.40 29.82
N PHE A 545 -22.11 -10.16 30.30
CA PHE A 545 -22.61 -9.79 31.62
C PHE A 545 -23.25 -8.40 31.60
N THR A 546 -24.11 -8.14 32.58
CA THR A 546 -24.86 -6.89 32.70
C THR A 546 -24.65 -6.31 34.09
N THR A 547 -24.28 -5.04 34.18
CA THR A 547 -24.13 -4.33 35.45
C THR A 547 -25.50 -3.94 36.03
N ALA A 548 -25.54 -3.57 37.31
CA ALA A 548 -26.80 -3.29 38.01
C ALA A 548 -27.58 -2.08 37.45
N ASP A 549 -26.89 -1.15 36.79
CA ASP A 549 -27.44 -0.01 36.05
C ASP A 549 -27.90 -0.37 34.62
N GLY A 550 -27.75 -1.63 34.21
CA GLY A 550 -28.26 -2.16 32.95
C GLY A 550 -27.29 -2.09 31.78
N LYS A 551 -26.04 -1.62 31.97
CA LYS A 551 -25.03 -1.66 30.89
C LYS A 551 -24.64 -3.11 30.60
N GLU A 552 -24.72 -3.49 29.32
CA GLU A 552 -24.33 -4.81 28.83
C GLU A 552 -22.89 -4.80 28.34
N TYR A 553 -22.17 -5.88 28.63
CA TYR A 553 -20.82 -6.12 28.16
C TYR A 553 -20.77 -7.44 27.40
N GLY A 554 -20.21 -7.39 26.19
CA GLY A 554 -20.10 -8.54 25.30
C GLY A 554 -18.91 -9.45 25.60
N ARG A 555 -18.84 -10.56 24.84
CA ARG A 555 -17.68 -11.46 24.86
C ARG A 555 -16.42 -10.73 24.42
N GLY A 556 -15.30 -11.05 25.06
CA GLY A 556 -14.02 -10.37 24.82
C GLY A 556 -13.79 -9.17 25.72
N THR A 557 -14.79 -8.69 26.45
CA THR A 557 -14.62 -7.58 27.40
C THR A 557 -13.50 -7.90 28.37
N LEU A 558 -12.57 -6.97 28.53
CA LEU A 558 -11.44 -7.10 29.44
C LEU A 558 -11.79 -6.57 30.82
N LEU A 559 -11.48 -7.34 31.86
CA LEU A 559 -11.52 -6.90 33.25
C LEU A 559 -10.09 -6.60 33.72
N ILE A 560 -9.90 -5.42 34.28
CA ILE A 560 -8.60 -4.86 34.62
C ILE A 560 -8.56 -4.62 36.13
N SER A 561 -7.50 -5.11 36.75
CA SER A 561 -7.23 -4.89 38.16
C SER A 561 -5.74 -4.62 38.39
N LYS A 562 -5.40 -4.10 39.57
CA LYS A 562 -4.02 -3.77 39.94
C LYS A 562 -3.05 -4.95 39.84
N GLY A 563 -3.54 -6.19 39.95
CA GLY A 563 -2.68 -7.38 39.92
C GLY A 563 -1.52 -7.26 40.90
N ASP A 564 -0.32 -7.55 40.42
CA ASP A 564 0.93 -7.51 41.20
C ASP A 564 1.70 -6.19 41.07
N SER A 565 1.11 -5.17 40.41
CA SER A 565 1.77 -3.86 40.16
C SER A 565 2.19 -3.09 41.42
N GLY A 566 1.61 -3.43 42.59
CA GLY A 566 1.89 -2.76 43.86
C GLY A 566 1.40 -1.31 43.95
N LEU A 567 0.61 -0.83 42.98
CA LEU A 567 0.12 0.55 42.96
C LEU A 567 -1.00 0.80 43.98
N GLU A 568 -1.01 2.00 44.55
CA GLU A 568 -2.17 2.52 45.29
C GLU A 568 -3.33 2.87 44.33
N ASP A 569 -4.57 2.91 44.84
CA ASP A 569 -5.78 3.10 44.00
C ASP A 569 -5.72 4.34 43.11
N GLN A 570 -5.24 5.46 43.64
CA GLN A 570 -5.14 6.70 42.87
C GLN A 570 -4.06 6.63 41.79
N ALA A 571 -2.91 5.99 42.09
CA ALA A 571 -1.83 5.85 41.12
C ALA A 571 -2.23 4.91 39.98
N PHE A 572 -2.92 3.81 40.31
CA PHE A 572 -3.52 2.90 39.34
C PHE A 572 -4.54 3.60 38.44
N PHE A 573 -5.49 4.33 39.02
CA PHE A 573 -6.50 5.09 38.27
C PHE A 573 -5.86 6.11 37.32
N ASN A 574 -4.83 6.83 37.76
CA ASN A 574 -4.12 7.80 36.94
C ASN A 574 -3.42 7.13 35.75
N LYS A 575 -2.75 5.98 35.98
CA LYS A 575 -2.09 5.23 34.91
C LYS A 575 -3.10 4.63 33.93
N LEU A 576 -4.23 4.11 34.44
CA LEU A 576 -5.34 3.64 33.62
C LEU A 576 -5.91 4.76 32.73
N SER A 577 -6.05 5.97 33.29
CA SER A 577 -6.50 7.16 32.56
C SER A 577 -5.52 7.60 31.48
N GLU A 578 -4.21 7.51 31.75
CA GLU A 578 -3.17 7.74 30.74
C GLU A 578 -3.31 6.74 29.58
N ILE A 579 -3.43 5.45 29.88
CA ILE A 579 -3.55 4.37 28.88
C ILE A 579 -4.83 4.53 28.04
N ALA A 580 -5.98 4.78 28.68
CA ALA A 580 -7.26 5.05 28.02
C ALA A 580 -7.13 6.22 27.03
N LYS A 581 -6.52 7.32 27.48
CA LYS A 581 -6.33 8.53 26.67
C LYS A 581 -5.47 8.27 25.43
N VAL A 582 -4.29 7.68 25.58
CA VAL A 582 -3.35 7.47 24.46
C VAL A 582 -3.77 6.34 23.51
N SER A 583 -4.67 5.48 23.97
CA SER A 583 -5.18 4.35 23.18
C SER A 583 -6.58 4.60 22.64
N THR A 584 -7.15 5.78 22.89
CA THR A 584 -8.48 6.20 22.41
C THR A 584 -9.58 5.17 22.69
N VAL A 585 -9.59 4.59 23.89
CA VAL A 585 -10.61 3.63 24.35
C VAL A 585 -11.17 4.03 25.71
N ASP A 586 -12.45 3.79 25.92
CA ASP A 586 -13.11 4.05 27.19
C ASP A 586 -13.00 2.84 28.13
N ILE A 587 -12.73 3.12 29.40
CA ILE A 587 -12.59 2.12 30.47
C ILE A 587 -13.56 2.46 31.59
N TYR A 588 -14.33 1.50 32.07
CA TYR A 588 -15.46 1.72 32.97
C TYR A 588 -15.18 1.10 34.35
N GLY A 589 -15.25 1.90 35.41
CA GLY A 589 -15.18 1.41 36.79
C GLY A 589 -16.44 0.62 37.15
N LEU A 590 -16.25 -0.56 37.72
CA LEU A 590 -17.31 -1.45 38.19
C LEU A 590 -17.39 -1.40 39.71
N ALA A 591 -18.59 -1.28 40.27
CA ALA A 591 -18.80 -1.15 41.70
C ALA A 591 -18.86 -2.51 42.46
N THR A 592 -19.17 -3.59 41.75
CA THR A 592 -19.35 -4.93 42.36
C THR A 592 -19.08 -6.04 41.35
N GLY A 593 -18.72 -7.22 41.86
CA GLY A 593 -18.58 -8.45 41.06
C GLY A 593 -19.89 -9.20 40.80
N ASN A 594 -21.00 -8.75 41.38
CA ASN A 594 -22.32 -9.35 41.22
C ASN A 594 -23.06 -8.70 40.04
N THR A 595 -23.19 -9.43 38.93
CA THR A 595 -23.72 -8.96 37.65
C THR A 595 -24.83 -9.90 37.16
N GLY A 596 -25.68 -9.42 36.25
CA GLY A 596 -26.55 -10.28 35.46
C GLY A 596 -25.71 -11.10 34.46
N GLY A 597 -26.05 -12.37 34.24
CA GLY A 597 -25.23 -13.26 33.41
C GLY A 597 -23.98 -13.76 34.14
N PHE A 598 -22.78 -13.52 33.59
CA PHE A 598 -21.53 -13.99 34.20
C PHE A 598 -21.04 -13.03 35.29
N ASN A 599 -20.86 -13.54 36.51
CA ASN A 599 -20.23 -12.80 37.60
C ASN A 599 -18.73 -12.58 37.37
N LEU A 600 -18.20 -11.45 37.83
CA LEU A 600 -16.81 -11.04 37.55
C LEU A 600 -15.74 -11.92 38.25
N GLY A 601 -16.15 -12.70 39.25
CA GLY A 601 -15.30 -13.71 39.90
C GLY A 601 -15.43 -15.11 39.30
N SER A 602 -16.22 -15.29 38.22
CA SER A 602 -16.42 -16.58 37.57
C SER A 602 -15.13 -17.12 36.94
N PRO A 603 -14.92 -18.45 36.90
CA PRO A 603 -13.86 -19.06 36.08
C PRO A 603 -13.93 -18.69 34.59
N SER A 604 -15.07 -18.20 34.12
CA SER A 604 -15.26 -17.65 32.78
C SER A 604 -14.56 -16.32 32.51
N MET A 605 -13.94 -15.71 33.54
CA MET A 605 -13.07 -14.54 33.45
C MET A 605 -11.61 -15.01 33.45
N GLU A 606 -11.13 -15.43 32.28
CA GLU A 606 -9.81 -16.05 32.10
C GLU A 606 -8.70 -15.01 32.15
N ILE A 607 -7.60 -15.29 32.86
CA ILE A 607 -6.43 -14.40 32.90
C ILE A 607 -5.72 -14.49 31.55
N LEU A 608 -5.35 -13.33 30.99
CA LEU A 608 -4.55 -13.26 29.78
C LEU A 608 -3.07 -13.12 30.13
N GLU A 609 -2.24 -13.91 29.46
CA GLU A 609 -0.80 -13.66 29.40
C GLU A 609 -0.50 -12.58 28.36
N LYS A 610 0.50 -11.75 28.66
CA LYS A 610 1.02 -10.74 27.72
C LYS A 610 1.55 -11.45 26.46
N PRO A 611 1.17 -11.03 25.26
CA PRO A 611 1.77 -11.55 24.04
C PRO A 611 3.26 -11.19 23.96
N GLU A 612 4.11 -12.20 23.97
CA GLU A 612 5.55 -12.11 23.65
C GLU A 612 5.73 -12.69 22.24
N ILE A 613 5.93 -11.80 21.26
CA ILE A 613 5.71 -12.08 19.84
C ILE A 613 7.03 -12.16 19.07
N ALA A 614 7.19 -13.24 18.29
CA ALA A 614 8.19 -13.34 17.23
C ALA A 614 7.52 -13.41 15.84
N LEU A 615 7.87 -12.48 14.96
CA LEU A 615 7.53 -12.51 13.54
C LEU A 615 8.69 -13.12 12.76
N LEU A 616 8.46 -14.24 12.08
CA LEU A 616 9.50 -14.84 11.25
C LEU A 616 9.81 -13.97 10.04
N VAL A 617 11.11 -13.83 9.76
CA VAL A 617 11.65 -13.03 8.65
C VAL A 617 12.80 -13.75 7.95
N GLU A 618 13.24 -13.21 6.81
CA GLU A 618 14.33 -13.75 5.97
C GLU A 618 14.04 -15.16 5.42
N GLY A 619 15.06 -15.86 4.90
CA GLY A 619 15.07 -17.29 4.56
C GLY A 619 14.03 -17.81 3.55
N GLY A 620 13.23 -16.93 2.96
CA GLY A 620 12.14 -17.23 2.03
C GLY A 620 10.78 -16.63 2.40
N VAL A 621 10.64 -16.00 3.57
CA VAL A 621 9.41 -15.30 4.00
C VAL A 621 9.08 -14.15 3.04
N ASP A 622 7.80 -14.00 2.68
CA ASP A 622 7.33 -12.87 1.90
C ASP A 622 7.47 -11.56 2.69
N SER A 623 8.26 -10.62 2.16
CA SER A 623 8.53 -9.36 2.86
C SER A 623 7.32 -8.43 2.91
N TYR A 624 6.40 -8.52 1.95
CA TYR A 624 5.23 -7.64 1.95
C TYR A 624 4.29 -8.02 3.08
N GLU A 625 3.93 -9.29 3.22
CA GLU A 625 3.05 -9.74 4.31
C GLU A 625 3.70 -9.61 5.68
N ALA A 626 5.01 -9.88 5.80
CA ALA A 626 5.75 -9.61 7.02
C ALA A 626 5.74 -8.11 7.38
N GLY A 627 5.88 -7.25 6.37
CA GLY A 627 5.83 -5.79 6.51
C GLY A 627 4.45 -5.28 6.96
N GLU A 628 3.39 -5.84 6.41
CA GLU A 628 2.00 -5.55 6.79
C GLU A 628 1.73 -5.87 8.27
N ILE A 629 2.19 -7.04 8.73
CA ILE A 629 2.08 -7.46 10.13
C ILE A 629 2.93 -6.56 11.03
N TRP A 630 4.17 -6.28 10.65
CA TRP A 630 5.06 -5.42 11.43
C TRP A 630 4.48 -4.01 11.57
N HIS A 631 4.02 -3.40 10.49
CA HIS A 631 3.40 -2.08 10.52
C HIS A 631 2.12 -2.04 11.37
N LEU A 632 1.26 -3.06 11.29
CA LEU A 632 0.07 -3.15 12.14
C LEU A 632 0.44 -3.13 13.63
N LEU A 633 1.37 -4.00 14.03
CA LEU A 633 1.76 -4.16 15.43
C LEU A 633 2.53 -2.94 15.94
N ASP A 634 3.46 -2.41 15.15
CA ASP A 634 4.33 -1.30 15.55
C ASP A 634 3.62 0.07 15.44
N GLN A 635 3.06 0.41 14.27
CA GLN A 635 2.52 1.76 14.01
C GLN A 635 1.10 1.96 14.52
N ARG A 636 0.25 0.93 14.48
CA ARG A 636 -1.16 1.08 14.90
C ARG A 636 -1.37 0.70 16.34
N TYR A 637 -0.80 -0.43 16.76
CA TYR A 637 -1.01 -0.95 18.10
C TYR A 637 0.13 -0.64 19.08
N GLU A 638 1.25 -0.08 18.62
CA GLU A 638 2.40 0.28 19.46
C GLU A 638 2.89 -0.89 20.32
N MET A 639 2.96 -2.08 19.72
CA MET A 639 3.39 -3.33 20.34
C MET A 639 4.81 -3.66 19.92
N ALA A 640 5.68 -3.91 20.91
CA ALA A 640 7.02 -4.37 20.62
C ALA A 640 6.99 -5.83 20.15
N ILE A 641 7.66 -6.11 19.03
CA ILE A 641 7.79 -7.46 18.48
C ILE A 641 9.24 -7.77 18.14
N THR A 642 9.58 -9.05 18.11
CA THR A 642 10.87 -9.51 17.58
C THR A 642 10.72 -9.91 16.12
N LEU A 643 11.44 -9.24 15.22
CA LEU A 643 11.69 -9.76 13.88
C LEU A 643 12.75 -10.86 14.00
N LEU A 644 12.35 -12.13 13.84
CA LEU A 644 13.19 -13.31 14.08
C LEU A 644 13.61 -13.95 12.75
N PRO A 645 14.89 -13.82 12.34
CA PRO A 645 15.41 -14.52 11.17
C PRO A 645 15.26 -16.04 11.32
N MET A 646 14.84 -16.70 10.24
CA MET A 646 14.57 -18.15 10.26
C MET A 646 15.77 -19.02 10.67
N ASP A 647 16.99 -18.58 10.38
CA ASP A 647 18.22 -19.30 10.76
C ASP A 647 18.52 -19.25 12.27
N ARG A 648 17.81 -18.40 13.03
CA ARG A 648 17.91 -18.28 14.50
C ARG A 648 16.93 -19.18 15.25
N ILE A 649 16.07 -19.91 14.54
CA ILE A 649 15.08 -20.79 15.17
C ILE A 649 15.78 -21.94 15.88
N SER A 650 15.59 -21.99 17.20
CA SER A 650 16.03 -23.07 18.07
C SER A 650 15.12 -23.14 19.30
N GLY A 651 15.10 -24.26 20.01
CA GLY A 651 14.24 -24.40 21.20
C GLY A 651 14.51 -23.33 22.28
N SER A 652 15.78 -23.03 22.55
CA SER A 652 16.13 -21.98 23.53
C SER A 652 15.75 -20.57 23.05
N THR A 653 15.77 -20.32 21.74
CA THR A 653 15.29 -19.07 21.16
C THR A 653 13.78 -18.93 21.35
N LEU A 654 13.00 -19.99 21.04
CA LEU A 654 11.54 -19.92 21.03
C LEU A 654 10.91 -19.83 22.42
N ASN A 655 11.61 -20.29 23.47
CA ASN A 655 11.11 -20.23 24.86
C ASN A 655 10.85 -18.81 25.39
N ARG A 656 11.30 -17.76 24.67
CA ARG A 656 11.04 -16.36 25.01
C ARG A 656 9.69 -15.86 24.52
N TYR A 657 8.99 -16.62 23.69
CA TYR A 657 7.78 -16.19 22.99
C TYR A 657 6.63 -17.17 23.28
N ASN A 658 5.42 -16.63 23.41
CA ASN A 658 4.18 -17.41 23.47
C ASN A 658 3.37 -17.30 22.16
N VAL A 659 3.73 -16.37 21.27
CA VAL A 659 3.13 -16.21 19.94
C VAL A 659 4.22 -16.18 18.85
N ILE A 660 4.05 -16.98 17.80
CA ILE A 660 4.88 -16.95 16.59
C ILE A 660 4.00 -16.62 15.39
N LEU A 661 4.44 -15.66 14.58
CA LEU A 661 3.77 -15.23 13.35
C LEU A 661 4.57 -15.74 12.15
N MET A 662 3.91 -16.54 11.31
CA MET A 662 4.44 -17.07 10.05
C MET A 662 3.61 -16.51 8.87
N PRO A 663 4.04 -15.40 8.25
CA PRO A 663 3.42 -14.86 7.03
C PRO A 663 3.50 -15.85 5.86
N ASP A 664 2.92 -15.52 4.72
CA ASP A 664 3.18 -16.27 3.49
C ASP A 664 4.69 -16.28 3.13
N GLY A 665 5.11 -17.24 2.31
CA GLY A 665 6.48 -17.41 1.86
C GLY A 665 6.97 -18.85 1.89
N GLY A 666 8.25 -19.02 1.53
CA GLY A 666 8.94 -20.30 1.53
C GLY A 666 9.63 -20.57 2.87
N TYR A 667 9.31 -21.71 3.49
CA TYR A 667 9.86 -22.13 4.79
C TYR A 667 10.77 -23.37 4.72
N ASN A 668 11.13 -23.80 3.50
CA ASN A 668 11.92 -25.02 3.29
C ASN A 668 13.30 -24.99 3.95
N SER A 669 13.87 -23.79 4.14
CA SER A 669 15.16 -23.59 4.82
C SER A 669 15.17 -24.02 6.28
N LEU A 670 14.00 -24.08 6.95
CA LEU A 670 13.87 -24.63 8.31
C LEU A 670 14.12 -26.14 8.38
N GLY A 671 13.82 -26.86 7.29
CA GLY A 671 13.89 -28.31 7.21
C GLY A 671 13.10 -29.04 8.31
N LYS A 672 13.38 -30.35 8.45
CA LYS A 672 12.71 -31.20 9.45
C LYS A 672 13.06 -30.81 10.90
N SER A 673 14.27 -30.28 11.12
CA SER A 673 14.72 -29.89 12.47
C SER A 673 14.01 -28.63 12.96
N GLY A 674 13.87 -27.60 12.12
CA GLY A 674 13.08 -26.42 12.44
C GLY A 674 11.60 -26.77 12.62
N ALA A 675 11.04 -27.63 11.76
CA ALA A 675 9.68 -28.13 11.92
C ALA A 675 9.47 -28.86 13.25
N ALA A 676 10.37 -29.78 13.64
CA ALA A 676 10.29 -30.47 14.92
C ALA A 676 10.38 -29.50 16.12
N THR A 677 11.21 -28.47 16.01
CA THR A 677 11.35 -27.41 17.02
C THR A 677 10.05 -26.64 17.18
N LEU A 678 9.44 -26.21 16.08
CA LEU A 678 8.13 -25.55 16.08
C LEU A 678 7.05 -26.47 16.66
N LYS A 679 6.97 -27.73 16.22
CA LYS A 679 6.00 -28.71 16.73
C LYS A 679 6.12 -28.90 18.24
N SER A 680 7.34 -28.98 18.76
CA SER A 680 7.62 -29.09 20.20
C SER A 680 7.15 -27.85 20.95
N TRP A 681 7.49 -26.66 20.45
CA TRP A 681 7.07 -25.38 21.04
C TRP A 681 5.55 -25.20 21.06
N ILE A 682 4.86 -25.49 19.95
CA ILE A 682 3.39 -25.46 19.89
C ILE A 682 2.83 -26.49 20.86
N SER A 683 3.35 -27.73 20.88
CA SER A 683 2.89 -28.77 21.80
C SER A 683 3.00 -28.37 23.27
N GLY A 684 3.94 -27.49 23.61
CA GLY A 684 4.14 -26.91 24.94
C GLY A 684 3.15 -25.81 25.33
N GLY A 685 2.27 -25.35 24.43
CA GLY A 685 1.27 -24.32 24.72
C GLY A 685 1.31 -23.10 23.79
N GLY A 686 2.33 -22.99 22.92
CA GLY A 686 2.47 -21.86 22.01
C GLY A 686 1.30 -21.69 21.03
N THR A 687 1.05 -20.44 20.64
CA THR A 687 0.08 -20.07 19.60
C THR A 687 0.80 -19.63 18.34
N LEU A 688 0.61 -20.36 17.24
CA LEU A 688 1.22 -20.05 15.95
C LEU A 688 0.17 -19.52 14.97
N LEU A 689 0.42 -18.36 14.35
CA LEU A 689 -0.41 -17.82 13.28
C LEU A 689 0.27 -18.10 11.94
N ALA A 690 -0.44 -18.65 10.96
CA ALA A 690 0.14 -19.03 9.67
C ALA A 690 -0.74 -18.62 8.48
N LYS A 691 -0.13 -18.18 7.39
CA LYS A 691 -0.78 -17.98 6.08
C LYS A 691 -0.02 -18.66 4.94
N GLY A 692 -0.72 -19.06 3.89
CA GLY A 692 -0.10 -19.41 2.60
C GLY A 692 0.88 -20.56 2.68
N GLY A 693 2.10 -20.34 2.18
CA GLY A 693 3.21 -21.28 2.21
C GLY A 693 3.62 -21.74 3.62
N ALA A 694 3.37 -20.93 4.67
CA ALA A 694 3.55 -21.38 6.05
C ALA A 694 2.60 -22.52 6.41
N ILE A 695 1.31 -22.42 6.04
CA ILE A 695 0.32 -23.48 6.29
C ILE A 695 0.71 -24.74 5.53
N GLN A 696 1.18 -24.60 4.28
CA GLN A 696 1.65 -25.73 3.49
C GLN A 696 2.86 -26.42 4.13
N PHE A 697 3.85 -25.65 4.59
CA PHE A 697 5.02 -26.19 5.29
C PHE A 697 4.64 -26.93 6.58
N LEU A 698 3.75 -26.36 7.39
CA LEU A 698 3.25 -26.98 8.62
C LEU A 698 2.52 -28.30 8.31
N ASN A 699 1.64 -28.30 7.32
CA ASN A 699 0.90 -29.48 6.90
C ASN A 699 1.82 -30.60 6.37
N GLN A 700 2.82 -30.25 5.54
CA GLN A 700 3.81 -31.19 5.01
C GLN A 700 4.67 -31.84 6.10
N ASN A 701 4.84 -31.18 7.25
CA ASN A 701 5.58 -31.69 8.41
C ASN A 701 4.66 -32.22 9.53
N GLU A 702 3.38 -32.47 9.24
CA GLU A 702 2.41 -33.02 10.18
C GLU A 702 2.25 -32.17 11.46
N ILE A 703 2.24 -30.85 11.29
CA ILE A 703 1.98 -29.85 12.34
C ILE A 703 0.62 -29.23 12.08
N GLY A 704 -0.42 -29.85 12.65
CA GLY A 704 -1.80 -29.58 12.28
C GLY A 704 -2.24 -30.39 11.06
N ASN A 705 -3.55 -30.52 10.87
CA ASN A 705 -4.14 -31.27 9.75
C ASN A 705 -4.96 -30.31 8.89
N PHE A 706 -4.34 -29.81 7.82
CA PHE A 706 -4.96 -28.89 6.88
C PHE A 706 -5.22 -29.60 5.56
N LYS A 707 -6.45 -29.48 5.08
CA LYS A 707 -6.84 -29.99 3.76
C LYS A 707 -7.12 -28.83 2.83
N PHE A 708 -6.78 -29.02 1.56
CA PHE A 708 -6.93 -28.00 0.54
C PHE A 708 -7.86 -28.49 -0.56
N ARG A 709 -8.62 -27.56 -1.12
CA ARG A 709 -9.53 -27.80 -2.24
C ARG A 709 -8.91 -27.25 -3.52
N GLU A 710 -9.13 -27.95 -4.61
CA GLU A 710 -8.83 -27.42 -5.95
C GLU A 710 -10.10 -26.84 -6.56
N GLY A 711 -9.95 -25.84 -7.43
CA GLY A 711 -11.03 -25.42 -8.33
C GLY A 711 -11.45 -26.55 -9.28
N ALA A 712 -12.61 -26.42 -9.91
CA ALA A 712 -13.07 -27.32 -10.95
C ALA A 712 -11.99 -27.48 -12.03
N LYS A 713 -11.57 -28.72 -12.28
CA LYS A 713 -10.71 -29.05 -13.41
C LYS A 713 -11.54 -28.98 -14.67
N SER A 714 -11.49 -27.86 -15.40
CA SER A 714 -11.94 -27.82 -16.78
C SER A 714 -10.72 -27.84 -17.68
N ASP A 715 -10.46 -29.00 -18.27
CA ASP A 715 -10.61 -29.14 -19.72
C ASP A 715 -10.46 -30.60 -20.17
N SER A 716 -11.48 -31.13 -20.85
CA SER A 716 -11.43 -32.43 -21.52
C SER A 716 -11.00 -32.32 -22.99
N ALA A 717 -10.63 -31.12 -23.44
CA ALA A 717 -10.20 -30.87 -24.80
C ALA A 717 -8.83 -31.52 -25.04
N LEU A 718 -8.72 -32.30 -26.11
CA LEU A 718 -7.47 -32.94 -26.51
C LEU A 718 -6.45 -31.91 -27.05
N GLN A 719 -6.91 -30.76 -27.52
CA GLN A 719 -6.11 -29.65 -28.01
C GLN A 719 -6.83 -28.30 -27.81
N LYS A 720 -6.06 -27.25 -27.47
CA LYS A 720 -6.47 -25.84 -27.46
C LYS A 720 -5.54 -25.01 -28.34
N SER A 721 -5.94 -23.77 -28.65
CA SER A 721 -5.03 -22.80 -29.26
C SER A 721 -3.88 -22.51 -28.28
N TYR A 722 -2.64 -22.57 -28.78
CA TYR A 722 -1.46 -22.27 -27.97
C TYR A 722 -1.45 -20.82 -27.47
N GLY A 723 -1.93 -19.89 -28.31
CA GLY A 723 -1.99 -18.46 -27.98
C GLY A 723 -2.92 -18.12 -26.81
N ASP A 724 -3.86 -19.01 -26.49
CA ASP A 724 -4.82 -18.79 -25.40
C ASP A 724 -4.25 -19.21 -24.04
N TYR A 725 -3.13 -19.96 -24.01
CA TYR A 725 -2.61 -20.57 -22.78
C TYR A 725 -2.34 -19.55 -21.66
N GLU A 726 -1.62 -18.48 -21.97
CA GLU A 726 -1.27 -17.46 -20.97
C GLU A 726 -2.51 -16.71 -20.46
N ASN A 727 -3.44 -16.38 -21.36
CA ASN A 727 -4.68 -15.71 -21.00
C ASN A 727 -5.61 -16.61 -20.17
N GLU A 728 -5.78 -17.87 -20.54
CA GLU A 728 -6.57 -18.83 -19.77
C GLU A 728 -5.97 -19.11 -18.39
N ARG A 729 -4.64 -19.20 -18.31
CA ARG A 729 -3.94 -19.40 -17.03
C ARG A 729 -4.06 -18.17 -16.15
N GLY A 730 -3.79 -16.99 -16.70
CA GLY A 730 -3.90 -15.72 -15.99
C GLY A 730 -5.33 -15.46 -15.51
N ALA A 731 -6.35 -15.81 -16.30
CA ALA A 731 -7.75 -15.60 -15.96
C ALA A 731 -8.19 -16.43 -14.75
N ARG A 732 -7.43 -17.46 -14.36
CA ARG A 732 -7.67 -18.29 -13.17
C ARG A 732 -6.95 -17.77 -11.92
N VAL A 733 -6.10 -16.76 -12.03
CA VAL A 733 -5.41 -16.14 -10.88
C VAL A 733 -6.37 -15.24 -10.12
N THR A 734 -6.41 -15.37 -8.80
CA THR A 734 -7.13 -14.44 -7.92
C THR A 734 -6.15 -13.37 -7.45
N GLY A 735 -6.01 -12.27 -8.20
CA GLY A 735 -5.05 -11.20 -7.87
C GLY A 735 -5.47 -10.28 -6.71
N GLY A 736 -6.77 -10.24 -6.41
CA GLY A 736 -7.32 -9.37 -5.36
C GLY A 736 -8.82 -9.19 -5.53
N ALA A 737 -9.64 -9.82 -4.69
CA ALA A 737 -11.09 -9.68 -4.68
C ALA A 737 -11.64 -9.74 -3.25
N ILE A 738 -12.86 -9.21 -3.09
CA ILE A 738 -13.55 -9.09 -1.80
C ILE A 738 -14.57 -10.21 -1.68
N PHE A 739 -14.53 -10.93 -0.56
CA PHE A 739 -15.39 -12.08 -0.31
C PHE A 739 -16.28 -11.89 0.93
N ASN A 740 -17.49 -12.42 0.86
CA ASN A 740 -18.44 -12.56 1.96
C ASN A 740 -18.06 -13.77 2.81
N ALA A 741 -17.94 -13.54 4.12
CA ALA A 741 -17.68 -14.58 5.10
C ALA A 741 -18.61 -14.45 6.31
N LYS A 742 -18.78 -15.55 7.03
CA LYS A 742 -19.60 -15.65 8.24
C LYS A 742 -18.75 -16.05 9.43
N LEU A 743 -18.66 -15.14 10.39
CA LEU A 743 -17.91 -15.23 11.64
C LEU A 743 -18.79 -15.80 12.75
N ASP A 744 -18.24 -16.75 13.51
CA ASP A 744 -18.83 -17.16 14.79
C ASP A 744 -18.44 -16.17 15.90
N LEU A 745 -19.40 -15.34 16.31
CA LEU A 745 -19.23 -14.33 17.36
C LEU A 745 -19.02 -14.93 18.77
N THR A 746 -19.26 -16.24 18.93
CA THR A 746 -19.03 -16.94 20.21
C THR A 746 -17.62 -17.52 20.33
N HIS A 747 -16.93 -17.71 19.21
CA HIS A 747 -15.55 -18.17 19.18
C HIS A 747 -14.61 -17.02 19.58
N PRO A 748 -13.49 -17.27 20.30
CA PRO A 748 -12.55 -16.20 20.70
C PRO A 748 -12.02 -15.33 19.55
N ILE A 749 -11.85 -15.92 18.36
CA ILE A 749 -11.51 -15.20 17.11
C ILE A 749 -12.58 -14.16 16.71
N GLY A 750 -13.84 -14.35 17.09
CA GLY A 750 -14.94 -13.43 16.81
C GLY A 750 -15.22 -12.38 17.89
N TYR A 751 -14.46 -12.37 18.99
CA TYR A 751 -14.68 -11.42 20.08
C TYR A 751 -14.53 -9.95 19.61
N GLY A 752 -15.39 -9.07 20.14
CA GLY A 752 -15.44 -7.65 19.75
C GLY A 752 -16.00 -7.36 18.36
N TYR A 753 -16.55 -8.35 17.65
CA TYR A 753 -17.40 -8.15 16.48
C TYR A 753 -18.88 -8.23 16.88
N ILE A 754 -19.70 -7.35 16.33
CA ILE A 754 -21.15 -7.29 16.58
C ILE A 754 -21.96 -7.95 15.45
N ASN A 755 -21.40 -8.02 14.24
CA ASN A 755 -22.03 -8.60 13.06
C ASN A 755 -21.29 -9.87 12.66
N SER A 756 -22.04 -10.95 12.43
CA SER A 756 -21.45 -12.21 11.94
C SER A 756 -21.07 -12.14 10.46
N GLU A 757 -21.69 -11.25 9.68
CA GLU A 757 -21.36 -11.06 8.28
C GLU A 757 -20.20 -10.07 8.17
N ILE A 758 -19.11 -10.48 7.54
CA ILE A 758 -17.93 -9.64 7.33
C ILE A 758 -17.36 -9.86 5.92
N HIS A 759 -16.52 -8.92 5.50
CA HIS A 759 -15.78 -9.02 4.24
C HIS A 759 -14.31 -9.33 4.47
N THR A 760 -13.76 -10.23 3.66
CA THR A 760 -12.33 -10.56 3.64
C THR A 760 -11.71 -10.30 2.28
N PHE A 761 -10.38 -10.11 2.26
CA PHE A 761 -9.64 -9.84 1.03
C PHE A 761 -8.73 -11.02 0.68
N ARG A 762 -8.85 -11.47 -0.57
CA ARG A 762 -8.10 -12.61 -1.06
C ARG A 762 -7.28 -12.26 -2.29
N ASN A 763 -6.02 -12.67 -2.28
CA ASN A 763 -5.01 -12.41 -3.30
C ASN A 763 -4.24 -13.68 -3.75
N ASP A 764 -4.78 -14.87 -3.48
CA ASP A 764 -4.19 -16.15 -3.87
C ASP A 764 -5.25 -17.24 -4.14
N ASN A 765 -4.80 -18.41 -4.61
CA ASN A 765 -5.63 -19.57 -4.93
C ASN A 765 -5.48 -20.75 -3.93
N LEU A 766 -5.03 -20.50 -2.69
CA LEU A 766 -4.92 -21.54 -1.66
C LEU A 766 -6.24 -21.78 -0.91
N PHE A 767 -7.15 -22.57 -1.49
CA PHE A 767 -8.46 -22.81 -0.90
C PHE A 767 -8.41 -23.86 0.21
N MET A 768 -8.83 -23.49 1.42
CA MET A 768 -8.84 -24.39 2.58
C MET A 768 -10.20 -25.11 2.72
N GLU A 769 -10.13 -26.43 2.91
CA GLU A 769 -11.29 -27.22 3.33
C GLU A 769 -11.55 -26.99 4.83
N PRO A 770 -12.81 -26.79 5.26
CA PRO A 770 -13.16 -26.74 6.67
C PRO A 770 -12.70 -27.98 7.43
N SER A 771 -12.32 -27.77 8.68
CA SER A 771 -12.09 -28.84 9.63
C SER A 771 -13.36 -29.68 9.80
N ASN A 772 -13.17 -31.00 9.95
CA ASN A 772 -14.25 -31.91 10.34
C ASN A 772 -14.81 -31.57 11.74
N ASN A 773 -14.01 -30.95 12.60
CA ASN A 773 -14.50 -30.38 13.84
C ASN A 773 -15.16 -29.02 13.54
N PRO A 774 -16.50 -28.89 13.66
CA PRO A 774 -17.20 -27.67 13.29
C PRO A 774 -16.77 -26.46 14.14
N TYR A 775 -16.32 -26.67 15.37
CA TYR A 775 -15.86 -25.61 16.27
C TYR A 775 -14.46 -25.06 15.92
N ALA A 776 -13.74 -25.73 15.02
CA ALA A 776 -12.42 -25.32 14.55
C ALA A 776 -12.47 -24.42 13.30
N ASN A 777 -13.66 -23.96 12.89
CA ASN A 777 -13.88 -23.11 11.71
C ASN A 777 -14.53 -21.76 12.10
N PRO A 778 -13.83 -20.88 12.83
CA PRO A 778 -14.40 -19.63 13.31
C PRO A 778 -14.88 -18.67 12.22
N LEU A 779 -14.30 -18.74 11.01
CA LEU A 779 -14.70 -17.92 9.88
C LEU A 779 -14.74 -18.76 8.62
N VAL A 780 -15.90 -18.80 7.97
CA VAL A 780 -16.15 -19.56 6.74
C VAL A 780 -16.71 -18.67 5.65
N TYR A 781 -16.37 -18.93 4.40
CA TYR A 781 -17.02 -18.25 3.28
C TYR A 781 -18.50 -18.63 3.19
N THR A 782 -19.31 -17.73 2.65
CA THR A 782 -20.72 -18.03 2.36
C THR A 782 -20.88 -18.93 1.12
N ASP A 783 -22.12 -19.33 0.82
CA ASP A 783 -22.48 -20.04 -0.41
C ASP A 783 -22.34 -19.15 -1.66
N LYS A 784 -22.49 -17.83 -1.49
CA LYS A 784 -22.24 -16.79 -2.51
C LYS A 784 -21.07 -15.90 -2.08
N PRO A 785 -19.83 -16.41 -2.21
CA PRO A 785 -18.70 -15.82 -1.54
C PRO A 785 -18.21 -14.54 -2.21
N LEU A 786 -18.41 -14.31 -3.51
CA LEU A 786 -17.93 -13.09 -4.16
C LEU A 786 -18.79 -11.87 -3.78
N ALA A 787 -18.18 -10.85 -3.17
CA ALA A 787 -18.82 -9.57 -2.85
C ALA A 787 -18.54 -8.52 -3.94
N SER A 788 -17.25 -8.33 -4.27
CA SER A 788 -16.80 -7.43 -5.33
C SER A 788 -15.47 -7.93 -5.90
N GLY A 789 -15.28 -7.77 -7.21
CA GLY A 789 -14.06 -8.13 -7.91
C GLY A 789 -14.28 -9.22 -8.96
N TYR A 790 -13.20 -9.57 -9.64
CA TYR A 790 -13.17 -10.67 -10.58
C TYR A 790 -12.73 -11.94 -9.87
N PHE A 791 -13.46 -13.02 -10.13
CA PHE A 791 -13.10 -14.35 -9.66
C PHE A 791 -13.51 -15.39 -10.70
N HIS A 792 -12.57 -16.24 -11.11
CA HIS A 792 -12.82 -17.19 -12.18
C HIS A 792 -13.87 -18.24 -11.77
N PRO A 793 -14.87 -18.55 -12.62
CA PRO A 793 -15.93 -19.51 -12.29
C PRO A 793 -15.41 -20.89 -11.88
N SER A 794 -14.30 -21.37 -12.46
CA SER A 794 -13.72 -22.67 -12.07
C SER A 794 -13.21 -22.69 -10.62
N ASN A 795 -12.87 -21.54 -10.03
CA ASN A 795 -12.36 -21.49 -8.66
C ASN A 795 -13.51 -21.47 -7.64
N LEU A 796 -14.75 -21.23 -8.07
CA LEU A 796 -15.92 -21.08 -7.19
C LEU A 796 -16.15 -22.30 -6.30
N SER A 797 -16.05 -23.51 -6.85
CA SER A 797 -16.21 -24.74 -6.08
C SER A 797 -15.12 -24.95 -5.02
N GLY A 798 -13.94 -24.34 -5.22
CA GLY A 798 -12.84 -24.42 -4.26
C GLY A 798 -13.12 -23.62 -2.99
N ILE A 799 -13.77 -22.46 -3.12
CA ILE A 799 -13.94 -21.48 -2.02
C ILE A 799 -15.32 -21.53 -1.35
N GLN A 800 -16.38 -21.96 -2.04
CA GLN A 800 -17.73 -22.01 -1.48
C GLN A 800 -17.79 -22.84 -0.19
N ASN A 801 -18.31 -22.24 0.88
CA ASN A 801 -18.34 -22.85 2.22
C ASN A 801 -16.96 -23.38 2.66
N GLY A 802 -15.88 -22.79 2.16
CA GLY A 802 -14.50 -23.06 2.55
C GLY A 802 -14.15 -22.34 3.84
N SER A 803 -13.04 -22.73 4.45
CA SER A 803 -12.54 -22.06 5.65
C SER A 803 -11.73 -20.82 5.28
N VAL A 804 -12.01 -19.70 5.96
CA VAL A 804 -11.15 -18.51 5.92
C VAL A 804 -10.15 -18.55 7.07
N ILE A 805 -10.63 -18.94 8.26
CA ILE A 805 -9.81 -19.16 9.45
C ILE A 805 -10.09 -20.55 9.98
N GLN A 806 -9.04 -21.35 10.12
CA GLN A 806 -9.10 -22.70 10.68
C GLN A 806 -8.16 -22.82 11.88
N ILE A 807 -8.63 -23.47 12.94
CA ILE A 807 -7.83 -23.78 14.13
C ILE A 807 -7.38 -25.24 14.08
N ALA A 808 -6.11 -25.50 14.37
CA ALA A 808 -5.60 -26.86 14.54
C ALA A 808 -4.87 -26.99 15.88
N GLY A 809 -5.37 -27.87 16.76
CA GLY A 809 -4.74 -28.18 18.04
C GLY A 809 -3.50 -29.04 17.86
N VAL A 810 -2.40 -28.67 18.53
CA VAL A 810 -1.15 -29.45 18.54
C VAL A 810 -0.65 -29.49 19.98
N GLY A 811 -0.77 -30.65 20.63
CA GLY A 811 -0.48 -30.78 22.06
C GLY A 811 -1.34 -29.82 22.89
N ALA A 812 -0.71 -29.03 23.77
CA ALA A 812 -1.38 -27.98 24.56
C ALA A 812 -1.56 -26.66 23.80
N GLY A 813 -0.84 -26.45 22.68
CA GLY A 813 -0.95 -25.25 21.87
C GLY A 813 -1.79 -25.46 20.61
N ARG A 814 -1.66 -24.52 19.68
CA ARG A 814 -2.50 -24.46 18.49
C ARG A 814 -1.87 -23.68 17.34
N VAL A 815 -2.36 -23.97 16.13
CA VAL A 815 -2.12 -23.19 14.92
C VAL A 815 -3.43 -22.50 14.54
N VAL A 816 -3.38 -21.20 14.28
CA VAL A 816 -4.44 -20.39 13.67
C VAL A 816 -4.04 -20.14 12.22
N ALA A 817 -4.69 -20.83 11.29
CA ALA A 817 -4.40 -20.74 9.87
C ALA A 817 -5.37 -19.78 9.18
N PHE A 818 -4.82 -18.85 8.39
CA PHE A 818 -5.56 -17.86 7.61
C PHE A 818 -5.43 -18.16 6.11
N ALA A 819 -6.56 -18.36 5.45
CA ALA A 819 -6.62 -18.53 3.99
C ALA A 819 -6.52 -17.19 3.24
N ASP A 820 -6.86 -16.08 3.92
CA ASP A 820 -6.89 -14.72 3.37
C ASP A 820 -5.89 -13.82 4.11
N ASN A 821 -5.50 -12.72 3.49
CA ASN A 821 -4.64 -11.72 4.12
C ASN A 821 -5.48 -10.77 5.00
N MET A 822 -5.32 -10.90 6.32
CA MET A 822 -6.06 -10.07 7.30
C MET A 822 -5.52 -8.63 7.43
N ASN A 823 -4.35 -8.34 6.88
CA ASN A 823 -3.61 -7.11 7.10
C ASN A 823 -3.28 -6.38 5.78
N PHE A 824 -3.95 -6.77 4.70
CA PHE A 824 -3.62 -6.41 3.32
C PHE A 824 -3.39 -4.90 3.15
N ARG A 825 -2.16 -4.57 2.74
CA ARG A 825 -1.66 -3.24 2.36
C ARG A 825 -2.08 -2.11 3.30
N ALA A 826 -2.20 -2.41 4.58
CA ALA A 826 -2.64 -1.50 5.64
C ALA A 826 -4.05 -0.90 5.46
N PHE A 827 -4.75 -1.05 4.35
CA PHE A 827 -6.10 -0.46 4.20
C PHE A 827 -7.24 -1.40 4.57
N TRP A 828 -6.93 -2.67 4.88
CA TRP A 828 -7.94 -3.65 5.30
C TRP A 828 -8.16 -3.64 6.83
N PHE A 829 -8.79 -2.59 7.33
CA PHE A 829 -9.05 -2.41 8.77
C PHE A 829 -10.02 -3.44 9.36
N GLY A 830 -10.98 -3.89 8.55
CA GLY A 830 -12.12 -4.69 8.99
C GLY A 830 -11.77 -6.06 9.54
N THR A 831 -10.62 -6.63 9.16
CA THR A 831 -10.17 -7.96 9.63
C THR A 831 -8.91 -7.92 10.50
N ASN A 832 -8.28 -6.75 10.72
CA ASN A 832 -7.11 -6.66 11.60
C ASN A 832 -7.42 -7.19 13.01
N LYS A 833 -8.64 -6.96 13.52
CA LYS A 833 -9.04 -7.47 14.83
C LYS A 833 -9.11 -8.99 14.88
N LEU A 834 -9.47 -9.69 13.80
CA LEU A 834 -9.38 -11.16 13.76
C LEU A 834 -7.94 -11.64 14.00
N TYR A 835 -6.97 -10.94 13.41
CA TYR A 835 -5.55 -11.21 13.62
C TYR A 835 -5.13 -10.93 15.08
N MET A 836 -5.59 -9.82 15.66
CA MET A 836 -5.34 -9.50 17.07
C MET A 836 -6.03 -10.45 18.04
N ASN A 837 -7.22 -10.95 17.71
CA ASN A 837 -7.92 -11.97 18.48
C ASN A 837 -7.13 -13.27 18.50
N ALA A 838 -6.49 -13.64 17.39
CA ALA A 838 -5.60 -14.80 17.37
C ALA A 838 -4.35 -14.59 18.26
N ILE A 839 -3.79 -13.38 18.32
CA ILE A 839 -2.63 -13.05 19.18
C ILE A 839 -3.02 -13.06 20.66
N PHE A 840 -4.07 -12.33 21.05
CA PHE A 840 -4.44 -12.17 22.46
C PHE A 840 -5.27 -13.33 22.99
N PHE A 841 -6.23 -13.80 22.20
CA PHE A 841 -7.22 -14.81 22.62
C PHE A 841 -6.93 -16.20 22.05
N GLY A 842 -5.86 -16.38 21.28
CA GLY A 842 -5.40 -17.71 20.89
C GLY A 842 -5.26 -18.62 22.12
N GLN A 843 -4.67 -18.10 23.20
CA GLN A 843 -4.48 -18.80 24.48
C GLN A 843 -5.77 -19.28 25.16
N VAL A 844 -6.90 -18.60 24.95
CA VAL A 844 -8.21 -18.95 25.56
C VAL A 844 -9.07 -19.86 24.68
N ILE A 845 -8.62 -20.20 23.46
CA ILE A 845 -9.30 -21.22 22.65
C ILE A 845 -9.19 -22.57 23.34
N GLN A 846 -10.33 -23.18 23.63
CA GLN A 846 -10.39 -24.47 24.33
C GLN A 846 -9.77 -25.58 23.48
N GLY A 847 -8.87 -26.38 24.07
CA GLY A 847 -8.19 -27.46 23.33
C GLY A 847 -9.14 -28.49 22.71
N GLY A 848 -10.33 -28.70 23.28
CA GLY A 848 -11.34 -29.60 22.72
C GLY A 848 -12.04 -29.08 21.46
N THR A 849 -12.07 -27.75 21.24
CA THR A 849 -12.68 -27.15 20.04
C THR A 849 -11.71 -27.08 18.86
N ALA A 850 -10.42 -27.35 19.11
CA ALA A 850 -9.35 -27.28 18.12
C ALA A 850 -8.87 -28.65 17.59
N ARG A 851 -9.33 -29.76 18.18
CA ARG A 851 -8.83 -31.13 17.90
C ARG A 851 -9.76 -31.96 17.02
#